data_AF-A0A976H0C6-F1
#
_entry.id   AF-A0A976H0C6-F1
#
_cell.length_a   1.000
_cell.length_b   1.000
_cell.length_c   1.000
_cell.angle_alpha   90.00
_cell.angle_beta   90.00
_cell.angle_gamma   90.00
#
_symmetry.space_group_name_H-M   'P 1'
#
loop_
_entity.id
_entity.type
_entity.pdbx_description
1 polymer ?
#
loop_
_entity_poly.entity_id
_entity_poly.type
_entity_poly.pdbx_seq_one_letter_code
_entity_poly.pdbx_strand_id
1 'polypeptide(L)'
;MAFGATVLVPCAFAYIACAYALSTLTDRPLVIYGVATVWAFIILAIDRALLASYRPFMSFFRKSGQFALRFIVAMLMGITIAHPMVLLLFRDTISTVIEADRQANIESTRQLFEKEKQQVRNQISSLEADLAEQRQKWNESFQAKFIIQDTEDASAAIPGLDAAQQAELKKATEEATKPFTDRLVAIEAQAAELTPQYAKVQTELGFWQAEFERELNGQRSGLSGEGPRARSIRSDQLDPRREESRRLGGLLEHLTTEKKQLETMIRDAESNAIATFETKLKEIELANQAEQARVAELKRKVENDQAASFNQQQSSLRETIKQQIDTRLVELARVQEELARVAADERASIDAIRAEPRKDVLTQTLALHRLFEDGNKGGQFAYYTYLILTALFMLVDTIPLIVKFFTKTGPYDSLLHREEKQFEGEHENFLKHHQSIMEKGVDPHLYAVTRNKHLESALIDGVEHSRAAREFLQSLLEMEQTFAETLKRYDTEHPSSRPEQVRSKLIVFFDAHCLFCSRTARFLADWDHGQVLLFASLQGHTARQRQLSHHADESMGTLVVCRIADDAIFLRAEAALVIAEHLHRLRPLALALRCLPLSWLNALYRMIARNRHRLMRGETSCFVASPDFTKRLLD
;
A
#
# COMPACT_ATOMS: atom_id res chain seq x y z
N MET A 1 -48.81 -19.38 -33.94
CA MET A 1 -47.53 -19.16 -34.65
C MET A 1 -46.94 -17.77 -34.39
N ALA A 2 -47.69 -16.66 -34.51
CA ALA A 2 -47.12 -15.30 -34.34
C ALA A 2 -46.55 -14.97 -32.93
N PHE A 3 -47.15 -15.49 -31.85
CA PHE A 3 -46.72 -15.21 -30.48
C PHE A 3 -45.39 -15.87 -30.05
N GLY A 4 -44.92 -16.88 -30.78
CA GLY A 4 -43.62 -17.50 -30.49
C GLY A 4 -42.46 -16.58 -30.87
N ALA A 5 -42.62 -15.83 -31.97
CA ALA A 5 -41.61 -14.90 -32.46
C ALA A 5 -41.41 -13.70 -31.51
N THR A 6 -42.46 -13.28 -30.79
CA THR A 6 -42.36 -12.14 -29.87
C THR A 6 -41.49 -12.44 -28.64
N VAL A 7 -41.26 -13.72 -28.30
CA VAL A 7 -40.38 -14.13 -27.18
C VAL A 7 -38.90 -14.20 -27.59
N LEU A 8 -38.62 -14.26 -28.90
CA LEU A 8 -37.24 -14.29 -29.39
C LEU A 8 -36.55 -12.93 -29.29
N VAL A 9 -37.32 -11.84 -29.33
CA VAL A 9 -36.77 -10.47 -29.25
C VAL A 9 -36.15 -10.19 -27.87
N PRO A 10 -36.86 -10.38 -26.74
CA PRO A 10 -36.25 -10.30 -25.40
C PRO A 10 -35.03 -11.20 -25.22
N CYS A 11 -35.12 -12.44 -25.72
CA CYS A 11 -34.04 -13.42 -25.66
C CYS A 11 -32.76 -12.93 -26.39
N ALA A 12 -32.91 -12.37 -27.60
CA ALA A 12 -31.79 -11.83 -28.37
C ALA A 12 -31.14 -10.63 -27.67
N PHE A 13 -31.92 -9.72 -27.09
CA PHE A 13 -31.38 -8.59 -26.34
C PHE A 13 -30.71 -9.03 -25.03
N ALA A 14 -31.29 -9.99 -24.30
CA ALA A 14 -30.68 -10.58 -23.12
C ALA A 14 -29.34 -11.25 -23.43
N TYR A 15 -29.23 -11.92 -24.59
CA TYR A 15 -27.97 -12.48 -25.06
C TYR A 15 -26.89 -11.40 -25.27
N ILE A 16 -27.22 -10.32 -26.00
CA ILE A 16 -26.27 -9.23 -26.27
C ILE A 16 -25.86 -8.52 -24.98
N ALA A 17 -26.83 -8.23 -24.11
CA ALA A 17 -26.61 -7.59 -22.81
C ALA A 17 -25.68 -8.42 -21.92
N CYS A 18 -25.93 -9.73 -21.80
CA CYS A 18 -25.11 -10.64 -21.01
C CYS A 18 -23.71 -10.82 -21.62
N ALA A 19 -23.61 -10.95 -22.95
CA ALA A 19 -22.32 -11.05 -23.63
C ALA A 19 -21.47 -9.79 -23.40
N TYR A 20 -22.06 -8.60 -23.46
CA TYR A 20 -21.36 -7.36 -23.14
C TYR A 20 -20.93 -7.31 -21.66
N ALA A 21 -21.82 -7.63 -20.72
CA ALA A 21 -21.51 -7.65 -19.29
C ALA A 21 -20.43 -8.67 -18.92
N LEU A 22 -20.28 -9.76 -19.68
CA LEU A 22 -19.18 -10.72 -19.51
C LEU A 22 -17.89 -10.26 -20.19
N SER A 23 -17.99 -9.51 -21.29
CA SER A 23 -16.82 -8.96 -21.99
C SER A 23 -16.03 -7.94 -21.16
N THR A 24 -16.64 -7.35 -20.14
CA THR A 24 -15.97 -6.47 -19.17
C THR A 24 -15.26 -7.25 -18.05
N LEU A 25 -15.63 -8.51 -17.81
CA LEU A 25 -15.08 -9.36 -16.75
C LEU A 25 -14.03 -10.36 -17.25
N THR A 26 -14.12 -10.82 -18.50
CA THR A 26 -13.26 -11.90 -19.02
C THR A 26 -13.04 -11.74 -20.52
N ASP A 27 -11.79 -11.82 -20.96
CA ASP A 27 -11.42 -11.74 -22.40
C ASP A 27 -11.61 -13.05 -23.17
N ARG A 28 -11.97 -14.16 -22.49
CA ARG A 28 -12.13 -15.48 -23.13
C ARG A 28 -13.47 -15.58 -23.88
N PRO A 29 -13.47 -15.65 -25.22
CA PRO A 29 -14.71 -15.63 -26.01
C PRO A 29 -15.62 -16.84 -25.73
N LEU A 30 -15.03 -17.99 -25.43
CA LEU A 30 -15.77 -19.22 -25.12
C LEU A 30 -16.63 -19.08 -23.86
N VAL A 31 -16.12 -18.39 -22.83
CA VAL A 31 -16.88 -18.13 -21.59
C VAL A 31 -17.98 -17.11 -21.84
N ILE A 32 -17.65 -16.03 -22.56
CA ILE A 32 -18.62 -14.96 -22.88
C ILE A 32 -19.83 -15.54 -23.61
N TYR A 33 -19.61 -16.17 -24.76
CA TYR A 33 -20.70 -16.69 -25.59
C TYR A 33 -21.38 -17.90 -24.94
N GLY A 34 -20.62 -18.77 -24.26
CA GLY A 34 -21.17 -19.92 -23.55
C GLY A 34 -22.17 -19.50 -22.46
N VAL A 35 -21.77 -18.61 -21.55
CA VAL A 35 -22.66 -18.16 -20.47
C VAL A 35 -23.82 -17.31 -21.02
N ALA A 36 -23.58 -16.45 -22.02
CA ALA A 36 -24.64 -15.66 -22.65
C ALA A 36 -25.72 -16.55 -23.29
N THR A 37 -25.36 -17.66 -23.94
CA THR A 37 -26.35 -18.60 -24.50
C THR A 37 -27.20 -19.26 -23.42
N VAL A 38 -26.58 -19.67 -22.29
CA VAL A 38 -27.31 -20.25 -21.14
C VAL A 38 -28.26 -19.22 -20.54
N TRP A 39 -27.81 -17.98 -20.36
CA TRP A 39 -28.66 -16.90 -19.84
C TRP A 39 -29.84 -16.59 -20.76
N ALA A 40 -29.59 -16.47 -22.07
CA ALA A 40 -30.64 -16.26 -23.07
C ALA A 40 -31.68 -17.41 -23.06
N PHE A 41 -31.22 -18.66 -22.88
CA PHE A 41 -32.10 -19.82 -22.73
C PHE A 41 -32.94 -19.76 -21.44
N ILE A 42 -32.38 -19.29 -20.32
CA ILE A 42 -33.11 -19.08 -19.07
C ILE A 42 -34.22 -18.04 -19.28
N ILE A 43 -33.92 -16.90 -19.90
CA ILE A 43 -34.91 -15.85 -20.18
C ILE A 43 -36.01 -16.38 -21.11
N LEU A 44 -35.63 -17.08 -22.18
CA LEU A 44 -36.58 -17.73 -23.09
C LEU A 44 -37.51 -18.72 -22.34
N ALA A 45 -36.96 -19.51 -21.41
CA ALA A 45 -37.74 -20.47 -20.63
C ALA A 45 -38.71 -19.76 -19.66
N ILE A 46 -38.24 -18.72 -18.96
CA ILE A 46 -39.06 -17.90 -18.06
C ILE A 46 -40.19 -17.21 -18.84
N ASP A 47 -39.88 -16.55 -19.94
CA ASP A 47 -40.87 -15.81 -20.73
C ASP A 47 -41.93 -16.73 -21.33
N ARG A 48 -41.50 -17.92 -21.80
CA ARG A 48 -42.39 -18.99 -22.27
C ARG A 48 -43.28 -19.50 -21.13
N ALA A 49 -42.71 -19.81 -19.97
CA ALA A 49 -43.46 -20.31 -18.82
C ALA A 49 -44.51 -19.30 -18.34
N LEU A 50 -44.13 -18.02 -18.31
CA LEU A 50 -45.01 -16.94 -17.92
C LEU A 50 -46.10 -16.63 -18.98
N LEU A 51 -45.90 -16.97 -20.26
CA LEU A 51 -46.97 -16.90 -21.29
C LEU A 51 -47.92 -18.10 -21.24
N ALA A 52 -47.38 -19.27 -20.93
CA ALA A 52 -48.14 -20.51 -20.77
C ALA A 52 -49.03 -20.48 -19.51
N SER A 53 -48.57 -19.82 -18.44
CA SER A 53 -49.33 -19.72 -17.19
C SER A 53 -50.56 -18.81 -17.29
N TYR A 54 -50.63 -17.91 -18.28
CA TYR A 54 -51.76 -17.00 -18.44
C TYR A 54 -53.03 -17.75 -18.85
N ARG A 55 -54.02 -17.78 -17.94
CA ARG A 55 -55.33 -18.40 -18.16
C ARG A 55 -56.42 -17.34 -18.38
N PRO A 56 -57.06 -17.31 -19.57
CA PRO A 56 -58.02 -16.26 -19.89
C PRO A 56 -59.36 -16.34 -19.14
N PHE A 57 -59.77 -17.50 -18.64
CA PHE A 57 -61.10 -17.72 -18.02
C PHE A 57 -61.16 -17.48 -16.51
N MET A 58 -60.11 -16.93 -15.89
CA MET A 58 -60.11 -16.59 -14.46
C MET A 58 -60.87 -15.30 -14.15
N SER A 59 -61.31 -15.15 -12.90
CA SER A 59 -61.98 -13.92 -12.43
C SER A 59 -61.09 -12.69 -12.63
N PHE A 60 -61.71 -11.53 -12.91
CA PHE A 60 -61.00 -10.29 -13.25
C PHE A 60 -59.91 -9.91 -12.22
N PHE A 61 -60.17 -10.08 -10.92
CA PHE A 61 -59.19 -9.81 -9.87
C PHE A 61 -57.98 -10.76 -9.90
N ARG A 62 -58.19 -12.05 -10.17
CA ARG A 62 -57.09 -13.02 -10.32
C ARG A 62 -56.30 -12.76 -11.61
N LYS A 63 -56.99 -12.36 -12.69
CA LYS A 63 -56.38 -11.96 -13.96
C LYS A 63 -55.46 -10.74 -13.80
N SER A 64 -55.91 -9.72 -13.09
CA SER A 64 -55.13 -8.52 -12.78
C SER A 64 -53.95 -8.82 -11.83
N GLY A 65 -54.11 -9.73 -10.86
CA GLY A 65 -53.01 -10.17 -10.00
C GLY A 65 -51.89 -10.87 -10.78
N GLN A 66 -52.24 -11.74 -11.72
CA GLN A 66 -51.26 -12.40 -12.59
C GLN A 66 -50.57 -11.41 -13.54
N PHE A 67 -51.31 -10.42 -14.05
CA PHE A 67 -50.76 -9.33 -14.86
C PHE A 67 -49.76 -8.49 -14.05
N ALA A 68 -50.12 -8.10 -12.82
CA ALA A 68 -49.28 -7.28 -11.94
C ALA A 68 -47.98 -8.02 -11.54
N LEU A 69 -48.08 -9.31 -11.21
CA LEU A 69 -46.90 -10.14 -10.92
C LEU A 69 -45.93 -10.16 -12.12
N ARG A 70 -46.45 -10.33 -13.34
CA ARG A 70 -45.62 -10.27 -14.55
C ARG A 70 -45.01 -8.89 -14.75
N PHE A 71 -45.79 -7.82 -14.58
CA PHE A 71 -45.31 -6.46 -14.74
C PHE A 71 -44.13 -6.15 -13.81
N ILE A 72 -44.20 -6.61 -12.55
CA ILE A 72 -43.11 -6.47 -11.57
C ILE A 72 -41.86 -7.26 -12.02
N VAL A 73 -42.04 -8.51 -12.46
CA VAL A 73 -40.91 -9.33 -12.96
C VAL A 73 -40.29 -8.71 -14.22
N ALA A 74 -41.11 -8.22 -15.14
CA ALA A 74 -40.66 -7.54 -16.36
C ALA A 74 -39.98 -6.20 -16.05
N MET A 75 -40.43 -5.47 -15.03
CA MET A 75 -39.74 -4.25 -14.56
C MET A 75 -38.34 -4.58 -14.05
N LEU A 76 -38.23 -5.62 -13.21
CA LEU A 76 -36.94 -6.05 -12.65
C LEU A 76 -36.00 -6.53 -13.77
N MET A 77 -36.47 -7.41 -14.65
CA MET A 77 -35.70 -7.91 -15.78
C MET A 77 -35.31 -6.78 -16.75
N GLY A 78 -36.24 -5.89 -17.06
CA GLY A 78 -36.02 -4.72 -17.92
C GLY A 78 -34.91 -3.81 -17.38
N ILE A 79 -34.89 -3.52 -16.08
CA ILE A 79 -33.79 -2.76 -15.45
C ILE A 79 -32.46 -3.53 -15.56
N THR A 80 -32.47 -4.83 -15.30
CA THR A 80 -31.23 -5.63 -15.34
C THR A 80 -30.64 -5.76 -16.75
N ILE A 81 -31.47 -5.82 -17.79
CA ILE A 81 -31.03 -5.94 -19.18
C ILE A 81 -30.68 -4.56 -19.77
N ALA A 82 -31.42 -3.52 -19.38
CA ALA A 82 -31.18 -2.16 -19.86
C ALA A 82 -29.80 -1.63 -19.44
N HIS A 83 -29.36 -1.93 -18.22
CA HIS A 83 -28.11 -1.38 -17.68
C HIS A 83 -26.87 -1.69 -18.54
N PRO A 84 -26.50 -2.96 -18.83
CA PRO A 84 -25.37 -3.27 -19.71
C PRO A 84 -25.57 -2.77 -21.15
N MET A 85 -26.81 -2.68 -21.64
CA MET A 85 -27.10 -2.13 -22.96
C MET A 85 -26.84 -0.63 -23.06
N VAL A 86 -27.14 0.13 -22.00
CA VAL A 86 -26.83 1.56 -21.96
C VAL A 86 -25.31 1.79 -21.88
N LEU A 87 -24.59 0.95 -21.12
CA LEU A 87 -23.13 0.98 -21.10
C LEU A 87 -22.54 0.70 -22.49
N LEU A 88 -23.12 -0.24 -23.25
CA LEU A 88 -22.71 -0.51 -24.63
C LEU A 88 -23.00 0.68 -25.56
N LEU A 89 -24.17 1.32 -25.43
CA LEU A 89 -24.58 2.46 -26.28
C LEU A 89 -23.67 3.68 -26.07
N PHE A 90 -23.28 3.96 -24.82
CA PHE A 90 -22.45 5.10 -24.46
C PHE A 90 -20.98 4.73 -24.24
N ARG A 91 -20.52 3.62 -24.79
CA ARG A 91 -19.16 3.11 -24.57
C ARG A 91 -18.09 4.18 -24.82
N ASP A 92 -18.21 4.90 -25.92
CA ASP A 92 -17.23 5.92 -26.31
C ASP A 92 -17.28 7.12 -25.34
N THR A 93 -18.47 7.63 -25.02
CA THR A 93 -18.63 8.72 -24.04
C THR A 93 -18.12 8.33 -22.66
N ILE A 94 -18.41 7.11 -22.19
CA ILE A 94 -17.92 6.59 -20.91
C ILE A 94 -16.38 6.50 -20.94
N SER A 95 -15.80 6.02 -22.04
CA SER A 95 -14.34 5.95 -22.17
C SER A 95 -13.69 7.33 -22.10
N THR A 96 -14.31 8.37 -22.69
CA THR A 96 -13.80 9.74 -22.58
C THR A 96 -13.86 10.30 -21.16
N VAL A 97 -14.92 9.98 -20.39
CA VAL A 97 -15.03 10.39 -18.98
C VAL A 97 -13.98 9.66 -18.12
N ILE A 98 -13.77 8.37 -18.37
CA ILE A 98 -12.73 7.59 -17.68
C ILE A 98 -11.34 8.12 -18.01
N GLU A 99 -11.09 8.53 -19.25
CA GLU A 99 -9.85 9.16 -19.66
C GLU A 99 -9.66 10.55 -19.03
N ALA A 100 -10.72 11.33 -18.90
CA ALA A 100 -10.69 12.61 -18.18
C ALA A 100 -10.33 12.41 -16.70
N ASP A 101 -10.93 11.43 -16.02
CA ASP A 101 -10.58 11.06 -14.64
C ASP A 101 -9.13 10.55 -14.54
N ARG A 102 -8.67 9.77 -15.53
CA ARG A 102 -7.26 9.35 -15.62
C ARG A 102 -6.34 10.56 -15.78
N GLN A 103 -6.69 11.54 -16.62
CA GLN A 103 -5.90 12.76 -16.79
C GLN A 103 -5.87 13.58 -15.49
N ALA A 104 -6.98 13.70 -14.78
CA ALA A 104 -7.04 14.37 -13.48
C ALA A 104 -6.12 13.69 -12.44
N ASN A 105 -6.10 12.36 -12.40
CA ASN A 105 -5.21 11.60 -11.52
C ASN A 105 -3.72 11.74 -11.92
N ILE A 106 -3.42 11.81 -13.22
CA ILE A 106 -2.06 12.09 -13.70
C ILE A 106 -1.63 13.50 -13.27
N GLU A 107 -2.52 14.49 -13.39
CA GLU A 107 -2.22 15.88 -13.02
C GLU A 107 -2.00 16.04 -11.51
N SER A 108 -2.82 15.39 -10.67
CA SER A 108 -2.59 15.39 -9.22
C SER A 108 -1.27 14.72 -8.84
N THR A 109 -0.92 13.63 -9.52
CA THR A 109 0.37 12.94 -9.34
C THR A 109 1.55 13.83 -9.75
N ARG A 110 1.45 14.50 -10.90
CA ARG A 110 2.46 15.48 -11.35
C ARG A 110 2.64 16.61 -10.35
N GLN A 111 1.55 17.14 -9.79
CA GLN A 111 1.63 18.20 -8.79
C GLN A 111 2.32 17.73 -7.50
N LEU A 112 2.15 16.46 -7.10
CA LEU A 112 2.84 15.88 -5.95
C LEU A 112 4.35 15.80 -6.22
N PHE A 113 4.76 15.21 -7.35
CA PHE A 113 6.17 15.10 -7.71
C PHE A 113 6.83 16.45 -8.02
N GLU A 114 6.11 17.44 -8.55
CA GLU A 114 6.68 18.77 -8.80
C GLU A 114 7.03 19.47 -7.48
N LYS A 115 6.25 19.27 -6.41
CA LYS A 115 6.60 19.75 -5.07
C LYS A 115 7.88 19.10 -4.54
N GLU A 116 8.02 17.78 -4.69
CA GLU A 116 9.24 17.06 -4.30
C GLU A 116 10.46 17.52 -5.10
N LYS A 117 10.33 17.65 -6.43
CA LYS A 117 11.39 18.19 -7.28
C LYS A 117 11.75 19.61 -6.91
N GLN A 118 10.77 20.46 -6.56
CA GLN A 118 11.05 21.83 -6.14
C GLN A 118 11.83 21.87 -4.83
N GLN A 119 11.52 20.98 -3.88
CA GLN A 119 12.29 20.84 -2.64
C GLN A 119 13.75 20.42 -2.93
N VAL A 120 13.97 19.45 -3.81
CA VAL A 120 15.31 19.02 -4.22
C VAL A 120 16.04 20.11 -5.00
N ARG A 121 15.37 20.82 -5.92
CA ARG A 121 15.94 21.96 -6.66
C ARG A 121 16.37 23.09 -5.73
N ASN A 122 15.62 23.36 -4.66
CA ASN A 122 15.99 24.35 -3.67
C ASN A 122 17.26 23.94 -2.88
N GLN A 123 17.45 22.65 -2.63
CA GLN A 123 18.69 22.14 -2.03
C GLN A 123 19.88 22.28 -2.99
N ILE A 124 19.66 22.03 -4.29
CA ILE A 124 20.70 22.23 -5.32
C ILE A 124 21.08 23.70 -5.38
N SER A 125 20.12 24.63 -5.41
CA SER A 125 20.42 26.06 -5.49
C SER A 125 21.12 26.58 -4.23
N SER A 126 20.79 26.07 -3.03
CA SER A 126 21.55 26.42 -1.82
C SER A 126 22.98 25.88 -1.86
N LEU A 127 23.19 24.64 -2.32
CA LEU A 127 24.53 24.07 -2.46
C LEU A 127 25.36 24.81 -3.53
N GLU A 128 24.74 25.20 -4.65
CA GLU A 128 25.40 25.99 -5.68
C GLU A 128 25.80 27.38 -5.18
N ALA A 129 24.97 28.02 -4.36
CA ALA A 129 25.28 29.29 -3.71
C ALA A 129 26.45 29.16 -2.71
N ASP A 130 26.42 28.13 -1.85
CA ASP A 130 27.52 27.82 -0.93
C ASP A 130 28.83 27.56 -1.71
N LEU A 131 28.75 26.82 -2.82
CA LEU A 131 29.90 26.53 -3.67
C LEU A 131 30.46 27.79 -4.34
N ALA A 132 29.59 28.71 -4.78
CA ALA A 132 29.99 29.99 -5.34
C ALA A 132 30.70 30.86 -4.29
N GLU A 133 30.20 30.90 -3.05
CA GLU A 133 30.85 31.61 -1.95
C GLU A 133 32.25 31.04 -1.66
N GLN A 134 32.40 29.72 -1.60
CA GLN A 134 33.70 29.08 -1.38
C GLN A 134 34.67 29.31 -2.54
N ARG A 135 34.18 29.31 -3.79
CA ARG A 135 34.99 29.68 -4.97
C ARG A 135 35.44 31.14 -4.92
N GLN A 136 34.61 32.04 -4.40
CA GLN A 136 35.01 33.44 -4.21
C GLN A 136 36.11 33.55 -3.15
N LYS A 137 35.95 32.91 -1.98
CA LYS A 137 37.00 32.85 -0.94
C LYS A 137 38.31 32.26 -1.47
N TRP A 138 38.21 31.22 -2.30
CA TRP A 138 39.35 30.64 -3.00
C TRP A 138 40.03 31.68 -3.90
N ASN A 139 39.29 32.40 -4.73
CA ASN A 139 39.87 33.43 -5.62
C ASN A 139 40.50 34.59 -4.83
N GLU A 140 39.87 35.04 -3.74
CA GLU A 140 40.38 36.09 -2.86
C GLU A 140 41.70 35.68 -2.19
N SER A 141 41.91 34.38 -1.90
CA SER A 141 43.17 33.88 -1.34
C SER A 141 44.39 34.03 -2.28
N PHE A 142 44.18 34.28 -3.57
CA PHE A 142 45.26 34.57 -4.52
C PHE A 142 45.57 36.06 -4.65
N GLN A 143 44.68 36.94 -4.17
CA GLN A 143 44.89 38.38 -4.22
C GLN A 143 45.69 38.83 -2.98
N ALA A 144 47.01 38.89 -3.11
CA ALA A 144 47.87 39.40 -2.04
C ALA A 144 47.72 40.92 -1.91
N LYS A 145 46.95 41.38 -0.91
CA LYS A 145 46.88 42.80 -0.52
C LYS A 145 48.08 43.10 0.38
N PHE A 146 49.24 43.34 -0.22
CA PHE A 146 50.42 43.77 0.54
C PHE A 146 50.18 45.19 1.10
N ILE A 147 50.22 45.31 2.41
CA ILE A 147 50.28 46.61 3.10
C ILE A 147 51.74 47.06 2.97
N ILE A 148 52.07 47.76 1.89
CA ILE A 148 53.34 48.49 1.81
C ILE A 148 53.04 49.93 2.21
N GLN A 149 53.52 50.20 3.42
CA GLN A 149 53.72 51.48 4.07
C GLN A 149 54.47 52.42 3.11
N ASP A 150 53.92 53.61 2.90
CA ASP A 150 54.49 54.64 2.05
C ASP A 150 55.98 54.81 2.33
N THR A 151 56.76 54.69 1.27
CA THR A 151 58.18 54.99 1.23
C THR A 151 58.35 56.48 1.51
N GLU A 152 58.69 56.84 2.75
CA GLU A 152 59.35 58.11 3.00
C GLU A 152 60.70 58.08 2.27
N ASP A 153 60.79 58.90 1.23
CA ASP A 153 61.93 59.04 0.35
C ASP A 153 63.20 59.34 1.14
N ALA A 154 64.13 58.38 1.10
CA ALA A 154 65.52 58.55 1.51
C ALA A 154 66.29 59.38 0.47
N SER A 155 65.85 60.61 0.19
CA SER A 155 66.55 61.57 -0.67
C SER A 155 67.08 62.74 0.14
N ALA A 156 68.12 62.49 0.94
CA ALA A 156 68.96 63.54 1.51
C ALA A 156 70.41 63.06 1.66
N ALA A 157 71.00 62.57 0.58
CA ALA A 157 72.45 62.51 0.47
C ALA A 157 72.93 63.89 -0.03
N ILE A 158 73.17 64.81 0.90
CA ILE A 158 73.84 66.08 0.61
C ILE A 158 75.36 65.80 0.57
N PRO A 159 76.06 66.15 -0.51
CA PRO A 159 77.52 66.08 -0.54
C PRO A 159 78.09 67.33 0.14
N GLY A 160 78.50 67.17 1.39
CA GLY A 160 79.19 68.19 2.19
C GLY A 160 79.23 67.76 3.65
N LEU A 161 80.31 68.10 4.37
CA LEU A 161 80.38 67.89 5.82
C LEU A 161 79.13 68.49 6.48
N ASP A 162 78.49 67.74 7.36
CA ASP A 162 77.34 68.22 8.16
C ASP A 162 77.76 69.45 8.98
N ALA A 163 76.81 70.34 9.30
CA ALA A 163 77.09 71.59 10.01
C ALA A 163 77.83 71.36 11.34
N ALA A 164 77.55 70.23 12.01
CA ALA A 164 78.26 69.78 13.20
C ALA A 164 79.72 69.38 12.92
N GLN A 165 79.96 68.65 11.82
CA GLN A 165 81.31 68.22 11.42
C GLN A 165 82.16 69.41 10.95
N GLN A 166 81.57 70.41 10.30
CA GLN A 166 82.25 71.65 9.95
C GLN A 166 82.66 72.46 11.18
N ALA A 167 81.85 72.45 12.23
CA ALA A 167 82.18 73.11 13.49
C ALA A 167 83.32 72.39 14.24
N GLU A 168 83.33 71.06 14.23
CA GLU A 168 84.42 70.26 14.82
C GLU A 168 85.74 70.43 14.06
N LEU A 169 85.72 70.42 12.71
CA LEU A 169 86.90 70.67 11.89
C LEU A 169 87.49 72.05 12.20
N LYS A 170 86.64 73.10 12.21
CA LYS A 170 87.07 74.48 12.52
C LYS A 170 87.72 74.56 13.90
N LYS A 171 87.08 73.96 14.91
CA LYS A 171 87.62 73.93 16.27
C LYS A 171 88.98 73.23 16.34
N ALA A 172 89.15 72.11 15.66
CA ALA A 172 90.41 71.38 15.61
C ALA A 172 91.52 72.17 14.87
N THR A 173 91.20 72.84 13.77
CA THR A 173 92.15 73.71 13.05
C THR A 173 92.52 74.96 13.86
N GLU A 174 91.57 75.54 14.57
CA GLU A 174 91.80 76.70 15.44
C GLU A 174 92.69 76.32 16.64
N GLU A 175 92.40 75.19 17.31
CA GLU A 175 93.23 74.69 18.42
C GLU A 175 94.67 74.38 17.98
N ALA A 176 94.86 73.83 16.78
CA ALA A 176 96.18 73.49 16.25
C ALA A 176 97.02 74.71 15.81
N THR A 177 96.37 75.78 15.33
CA THR A 177 97.04 76.99 14.81
C THR A 177 97.25 78.08 15.84
N LYS A 178 96.44 78.10 16.91
CA LYS A 178 96.46 79.09 18.00
C LYS A 178 97.85 79.49 18.54
N PRO A 179 98.75 78.55 18.91
CA PRO A 179 100.06 78.94 19.46
C PRO A 179 100.94 79.70 18.45
N PHE A 180 100.77 79.42 17.15
CA PHE A 180 101.52 80.08 16.08
C PHE A 180 100.89 81.43 15.70
N THR A 181 99.57 81.52 15.67
CA THR A 181 98.85 82.78 15.39
C THR A 181 99.08 83.81 16.49
N ASP A 182 99.07 83.40 17.76
CA ASP A 182 99.32 84.30 18.90
C ASP A 182 100.75 84.88 18.84
N ARG A 183 101.73 84.05 18.47
CA ARG A 183 103.12 84.49 18.27
C ARG A 183 103.27 85.41 17.06
N LEU A 184 102.55 85.14 15.97
CA LEU A 184 102.54 85.98 14.77
C LEU A 184 102.01 87.39 15.08
N VAL A 185 100.90 87.49 15.82
CA VAL A 185 100.33 88.79 16.25
C VAL A 185 101.33 89.56 17.11
N ALA A 186 102.05 88.89 18.02
CA ALA A 186 103.06 89.53 18.85
C ALA A 186 104.25 90.08 18.04
N ILE A 187 104.71 89.34 17.02
CA ILE A 187 105.79 89.76 16.12
C ILE A 187 105.36 90.94 15.24
N GLU A 188 104.12 90.92 14.74
CA GLU A 188 103.58 92.02 13.93
C GLU A 188 103.46 93.31 14.75
N ALA A 189 103.07 93.22 16.01
CA ALA A 189 103.09 94.37 16.93
C ALA A 189 104.50 94.92 17.14
N GLN A 190 105.49 94.04 17.36
CA GLN A 190 106.90 94.45 17.52
C GLN A 190 107.47 95.09 16.24
N ALA A 191 107.17 94.53 15.08
CA ALA A 191 107.58 95.09 13.80
C ALA A 191 106.92 96.45 13.54
N ALA A 192 105.64 96.62 13.89
CA ALA A 192 104.92 97.88 13.73
C ALA A 192 105.50 99.02 14.60
N GLU A 193 106.05 98.71 15.79
CA GLU A 193 106.70 99.68 16.67
C GLU A 193 108.10 100.11 16.17
N LEU A 194 108.88 99.16 15.65
CA LEU A 194 110.27 99.39 15.24
C LEU A 194 110.40 100.01 13.85
N THR A 195 109.44 99.73 12.95
CA THR A 195 109.42 100.26 11.59
C THR A 195 109.49 101.81 11.52
N PRO A 196 108.68 102.58 12.26
CA PRO A 196 108.77 104.04 12.24
C PRO A 196 110.07 104.56 12.86
N GLN A 197 110.63 103.88 13.87
CA GLN A 197 111.91 104.24 14.48
C GLN A 197 113.06 104.05 13.47
N TYR A 198 113.08 102.91 12.78
CA TYR A 198 114.04 102.64 11.71
C TYR A 198 113.92 103.66 10.56
N ALA A 199 112.70 103.97 10.13
CA ALA A 199 112.46 104.97 9.09
C ALA A 199 112.97 106.36 9.49
N LYS A 200 112.80 106.76 10.75
CA LYS A 200 113.31 108.03 11.28
C LYS A 200 114.85 108.07 11.32
N VAL A 201 115.50 107.00 11.76
CA VAL A 201 116.98 106.93 11.76
C VAL A 201 117.53 106.99 10.33
N GLN A 202 116.86 106.36 9.36
CA GLN A 202 117.24 106.41 7.95
C GLN A 202 117.13 107.83 7.35
N THR A 203 116.05 108.56 7.66
CA THR A 203 115.91 109.94 7.17
C THR A 203 116.93 110.88 7.80
N GLU A 204 117.21 110.72 9.10
CA GLU A 204 118.27 111.46 9.79
C GLU A 204 119.66 111.14 9.23
N LEU A 205 119.96 109.86 8.94
CA LEU A 205 121.20 109.46 8.27
C LEU A 205 121.35 110.14 6.91
N GLY A 206 120.31 110.11 6.08
CA GLY A 206 120.33 110.75 4.76
C GLY A 206 120.58 112.26 4.85
N PHE A 207 119.95 112.94 5.81
CA PHE A 207 120.17 114.36 6.06
C PHE A 207 121.61 114.68 6.48
N TRP A 208 122.14 113.96 7.48
CA TRP A 208 123.51 114.20 7.98
C TRP A 208 124.60 113.75 6.99
N GLN A 209 124.34 112.73 6.17
CA GLN A 209 125.25 112.35 5.08
C GLN A 209 125.36 113.48 4.06
N ALA A 210 124.24 114.10 3.68
CA ALA A 210 124.24 115.24 2.76
C ALA A 210 124.97 116.47 3.35
N GLU A 211 124.81 116.76 4.64
CA GLU A 211 125.53 117.86 5.31
C GLU A 211 127.04 117.58 5.45
N PHE A 212 127.44 116.34 5.76
CA PHE A 212 128.85 115.93 5.79
C PHE A 212 129.50 116.07 4.40
N GLU A 213 128.80 115.66 3.34
CA GLU A 213 129.27 115.80 1.96
C GLU A 213 129.35 117.26 1.50
N ARG A 214 128.43 118.13 1.94
CA ARG A 214 128.49 119.58 1.68
C ARG A 214 129.72 120.24 2.31
N GLU A 215 130.03 119.92 3.56
CA GLU A 215 131.19 120.47 4.27
C GLU A 215 132.53 120.01 3.65
N LEU A 216 132.59 118.76 3.19
CA LEU A 216 133.74 118.25 2.44
C LEU A 216 133.96 118.99 1.12
N ASN A 217 132.88 119.42 0.46
CA ASN A 217 132.93 120.10 -0.84
C ASN A 217 133.07 121.64 -0.74
N GLY A 218 132.97 122.24 0.46
CA GLY A 218 132.97 123.69 0.69
C GLY A 218 134.33 124.36 0.98
N GLN A 219 135.43 123.60 1.12
CA GLN A 219 136.76 124.17 1.41
C GLN A 219 137.51 124.64 0.14
N ARG A 220 137.87 125.93 0.07
CA ARG A 220 138.71 126.56 -0.98
C ARG A 220 140.10 126.95 -0.43
N SER A 221 141.01 125.98 -0.27
CA SER A 221 142.48 126.14 -0.40
C SER A 221 143.19 124.80 -0.13
N GLY A 222 144.22 124.46 -0.91
CA GLY A 222 144.84 123.14 -0.95
C GLY A 222 145.61 122.70 0.31
N LEU A 223 144.89 122.19 1.31
CA LEU A 223 145.41 121.41 2.44
C LEU A 223 144.56 120.14 2.58
N SER A 224 145.20 118.96 2.55
CA SER A 224 144.50 117.67 2.67
C SER A 224 144.30 117.30 4.14
N GLY A 225 143.06 117.34 4.62
CA GLY A 225 142.65 116.84 5.94
C GLY A 225 141.24 117.29 6.32
N GLU A 226 140.46 116.40 6.93
CA GLU A 226 139.10 116.72 7.38
C GLU A 226 139.12 117.92 8.35
N GLY A 227 138.33 118.96 8.06
CA GLY A 227 138.17 120.09 8.96
C GLY A 227 137.56 119.67 10.31
N PRO A 228 137.78 120.43 11.40
CA PRO A 228 137.29 120.06 12.74
C PRO A 228 135.78 119.78 12.80
N ARG A 229 134.97 120.50 12.01
CA ARG A 229 133.51 120.35 11.94
C ARG A 229 133.06 119.07 11.21
N ALA A 230 133.79 118.64 10.18
CA ALA A 230 133.46 117.41 9.44
C ALA A 230 133.74 116.17 10.31
N ARG A 231 134.86 116.18 11.07
CA ARG A 231 135.16 115.11 12.04
C ARG A 231 134.08 114.97 13.10
N SER A 232 133.60 116.07 13.68
CA SER A 232 132.53 116.02 14.68
C SER A 232 131.19 115.55 14.09
N ILE A 233 130.85 115.90 12.84
CA ILE A 233 129.65 115.36 12.18
C ILE A 233 129.78 113.84 12.00
N ARG A 234 130.97 113.34 11.61
CA ARG A 234 131.21 111.91 11.45
C ARG A 234 131.12 111.16 12.78
N SER A 235 131.89 111.57 13.78
CA SER A 235 131.97 110.88 15.07
C SER A 235 130.69 111.03 15.90
N ASP A 236 130.07 112.21 15.90
CA ASP A 236 128.97 112.52 16.83
C ASP A 236 127.60 112.31 16.20
N GLN A 237 127.48 112.43 14.86
CA GLN A 237 126.16 112.37 14.19
C GLN A 237 125.99 111.16 13.26
N LEU A 238 127.01 110.76 12.49
CA LEU A 238 126.89 109.68 11.51
C LEU A 238 127.14 108.28 12.09
N ASP A 239 128.25 108.07 12.78
CA ASP A 239 128.63 106.74 13.26
C ASP A 239 127.63 106.15 14.28
N PRO A 240 127.11 106.91 15.27
CA PRO A 240 126.08 106.41 16.18
C PRO A 240 124.79 106.02 15.45
N ARG A 241 124.38 106.77 14.43
CA ARG A 241 123.17 106.48 13.66
C ARG A 241 123.34 105.31 12.70
N ARG A 242 124.55 105.10 12.16
CA ARG A 242 124.87 103.91 11.34
C ARG A 242 124.81 102.64 12.18
N GLU A 243 125.32 102.69 13.40
CA GLU A 243 125.26 101.57 14.33
C GLU A 243 123.82 101.27 14.74
N GLU A 244 123.03 102.30 15.07
CA GLU A 244 121.62 102.16 15.41
C GLU A 244 120.77 101.65 14.23
N SER A 245 121.05 102.12 13.00
CA SER A 245 120.42 101.59 11.79
C SER A 245 120.73 100.11 11.56
N ARG A 246 121.97 99.65 11.82
CA ARG A 246 122.31 98.23 11.68
C ARG A 246 121.61 97.40 12.75
N ARG A 247 121.52 97.90 13.98
CA ARG A 247 120.82 97.24 15.09
C ARG A 247 119.34 97.06 14.78
N LEU A 248 118.66 98.15 14.42
CA LEU A 248 117.23 98.13 14.07
C LEU A 248 116.96 97.34 12.78
N GLY A 249 117.83 97.45 11.77
CA GLY A 249 117.73 96.69 10.53
C GLY A 249 117.87 95.18 10.74
N GLY A 250 118.86 94.74 11.52
CA GLY A 250 119.04 93.33 11.86
C GLY A 250 117.90 92.77 12.71
N LEU A 251 117.31 93.57 13.59
CA LEU A 251 116.18 93.16 14.41
C LEU A 251 114.89 93.02 13.59
N LEU A 252 114.66 93.93 12.63
CA LEU A 252 113.56 93.79 11.65
C LEU A 252 113.76 92.57 10.74
N GLU A 253 114.98 92.30 10.28
CA GLU A 253 115.29 91.12 9.47
C GLU A 253 115.00 89.82 10.24
N HIS A 254 115.40 89.74 11.52
CA HIS A 254 115.04 88.62 12.41
C HIS A 254 113.51 88.45 12.54
N LEU A 255 112.77 89.53 12.81
CA LEU A 255 111.31 89.47 12.93
C LEU A 255 110.64 89.03 11.61
N THR A 256 111.16 89.45 10.45
CA THR A 256 110.61 89.01 9.15
C THR A 256 110.88 87.54 8.84
N THR A 257 112.03 87.00 9.26
CA THR A 257 112.36 85.58 9.08
C THR A 257 111.55 84.70 10.02
N GLU A 258 111.42 85.10 11.29
CA GLU A 258 110.57 84.42 12.27
C GLU A 258 109.09 84.43 11.84
N LYS A 259 108.58 85.55 11.31
CA LYS A 259 107.23 85.64 10.73
C LYS A 259 107.01 84.60 9.61
N LYS A 260 107.93 84.52 8.64
CA LYS A 260 107.82 83.56 7.52
C LYS A 260 107.82 82.11 8.02
N GLN A 261 108.64 81.80 9.03
CA GLN A 261 108.66 80.46 9.63
C GLN A 261 107.34 80.13 10.34
N LEU A 262 106.74 81.08 11.07
CA LEU A 262 105.44 80.88 11.70
C LEU A 262 104.31 80.71 10.68
N GLU A 263 104.32 81.47 9.58
CA GLU A 263 103.35 81.28 8.50
C GLU A 263 103.45 79.88 7.87
N THR A 264 104.65 79.32 7.72
CA THR A 264 104.81 77.92 7.26
C THR A 264 104.32 76.91 8.29
N MET A 265 104.61 77.11 9.58
CA MET A 265 104.15 76.22 10.65
C MET A 265 102.62 76.22 10.79
N ILE A 266 101.96 77.36 10.57
CA ILE A 266 100.48 77.45 10.55
C ILE A 266 99.91 76.58 9.43
N ARG A 267 100.44 76.70 8.20
CA ARG A 267 99.97 75.90 7.05
C ARG A 267 100.17 74.40 7.26
N ASP A 268 101.32 74.01 7.81
CA ASP A 268 101.61 72.61 8.11
C ASP A 268 100.68 72.08 9.21
N ALA A 269 100.42 72.87 10.26
CA ALA A 269 99.48 72.52 11.33
C ALA A 269 98.03 72.36 10.81
N GLU A 270 97.56 73.25 9.94
CA GLU A 270 96.25 73.15 9.28
C GLU A 270 96.16 71.86 8.44
N SER A 271 97.17 71.59 7.61
CA SER A 271 97.17 70.41 6.75
C SER A 271 97.12 69.10 7.53
N ASN A 272 97.84 69.01 8.65
CA ASN A 272 97.84 67.84 9.53
C ASN A 272 96.51 67.68 10.28
N ALA A 273 95.92 68.78 10.75
CA ALA A 273 94.61 68.76 11.40
C ALA A 273 93.51 68.28 10.42
N ILE A 274 93.53 68.77 9.17
CA ILE A 274 92.61 68.33 8.11
C ILE A 274 92.82 66.84 7.79
N ALA A 275 94.06 66.39 7.60
CA ALA A 275 94.36 65.00 7.28
C ALA A 275 93.87 64.03 8.38
N THR A 276 94.06 64.36 9.66
CA THR A 276 93.56 63.52 10.76
C THR A 276 92.03 63.49 10.82
N PHE A 277 91.35 64.60 10.51
CA PHE A 277 89.88 64.63 10.46
C PHE A 277 89.33 63.80 9.29
N GLU A 278 89.96 63.86 8.11
CA GLU A 278 89.59 63.04 6.95
C GLU A 278 89.70 61.53 7.23
N THR A 279 90.72 61.10 7.99
CA THR A 279 90.84 59.69 8.38
C THR A 279 89.69 59.23 9.28
N LYS A 280 89.28 60.06 10.24
CA LYS A 280 88.14 59.76 11.12
C LYS A 280 86.82 59.71 10.37
N LEU A 281 86.61 60.60 9.39
CA LEU A 281 85.41 60.57 8.54
C LEU A 281 85.32 59.26 7.75
N LYS A 282 86.42 58.81 7.16
CA LYS A 282 86.47 57.54 6.41
C LYS A 282 86.16 56.33 7.31
N GLU A 283 86.66 56.30 8.53
CA GLU A 283 86.34 55.24 9.50
C GLU A 283 84.84 55.23 9.87
N ILE A 284 84.25 56.41 10.11
CA ILE A 284 82.82 56.56 10.41
C ILE A 284 81.95 56.14 9.20
N GLU A 285 82.34 56.55 7.99
CA GLU A 285 81.64 56.15 6.76
C GLU A 285 81.67 54.64 6.55
N LEU A 286 82.82 53.98 6.75
CA LEU A 286 82.94 52.52 6.66
C LEU A 286 82.10 51.81 7.73
N ALA A 287 82.10 52.31 8.97
CA ALA A 287 81.27 51.77 10.05
C ALA A 287 79.77 51.92 9.75
N ASN A 288 79.34 53.08 9.23
CA ASN A 288 77.96 53.34 8.83
C ASN A 288 77.54 52.46 7.66
N GLN A 289 78.40 52.26 6.66
CA GLN A 289 78.13 51.34 5.54
C GLN A 289 77.98 49.90 6.02
N ALA A 290 78.82 49.46 6.97
CA ALA A 290 78.73 48.11 7.54
C ALA A 290 77.42 47.90 8.31
N GLU A 291 76.99 48.88 9.13
CA GLU A 291 75.69 48.83 9.82
C GLU A 291 74.51 48.90 8.85
N GLN A 292 74.56 49.75 7.83
CA GLN A 292 73.53 49.79 6.77
C GLN A 292 73.43 48.44 6.04
N ALA A 293 74.55 47.81 5.69
CA ALA A 293 74.57 46.49 5.06
C ALA A 293 73.98 45.41 5.98
N ARG A 294 74.30 45.45 7.28
CA ARG A 294 73.74 44.52 8.28
C ARG A 294 72.23 44.71 8.43
N VAL A 295 71.75 45.95 8.55
CA VAL A 295 70.33 46.27 8.66
C VAL A 295 69.58 45.88 7.38
N ALA A 296 70.17 46.12 6.20
CA ALA A 296 69.59 45.72 4.92
C ALA A 296 69.46 44.19 4.83
N GLU A 297 70.48 43.43 5.22
CA GLU A 297 70.41 41.96 5.22
C GLU A 297 69.42 41.43 6.28
N LEU A 298 69.34 42.06 7.46
CA LEU A 298 68.31 41.70 8.45
C LEU A 298 66.90 41.97 7.94
N LYS A 299 66.66 43.13 7.30
CA LYS A 299 65.38 43.45 6.66
C LYS A 299 65.01 42.41 5.62
N ARG A 300 65.95 42.07 4.73
CA ARG A 300 65.75 41.06 3.68
C ARG A 300 65.42 39.68 4.25
N LYS A 301 66.06 39.28 5.36
CA LYS A 301 65.74 38.03 6.06
C LYS A 301 64.34 38.05 6.67
N VAL A 302 63.99 39.13 7.39
CA VAL A 302 62.65 39.29 7.98
C VAL A 302 61.57 39.30 6.90
N GLU A 303 61.79 40.00 5.79
CA GLU A 303 60.87 40.02 4.64
C GLU A 303 60.72 38.61 4.03
N ASN A 304 61.83 37.88 3.83
CA ASN A 304 61.78 36.51 3.32
C ASN A 304 61.06 35.54 4.26
N ASP A 305 61.30 35.64 5.57
CA ASP A 305 60.65 34.79 6.58
C ASP A 305 59.15 35.12 6.71
N GLN A 306 58.79 36.41 6.69
CA GLN A 306 57.39 36.86 6.63
C GLN A 306 56.70 36.40 5.35
N ALA A 307 57.36 36.49 4.19
CA ALA A 307 56.82 36.00 2.93
C ALA A 307 56.65 34.47 2.94
N ALA A 308 57.62 33.72 3.46
CA ALA A 308 57.56 32.26 3.55
C ALA A 308 56.42 31.78 4.47
N SER A 309 56.34 32.35 5.68
CA SER A 309 55.27 32.04 6.64
C SER A 309 53.88 32.43 6.12
N PHE A 310 53.75 33.59 5.49
CA PHE A 310 52.51 34.02 4.84
C PHE A 310 52.10 33.08 3.71
N ASN A 311 53.04 32.70 2.84
CA ASN A 311 52.78 31.75 1.74
C ASN A 311 52.36 30.38 2.27
N GLN A 312 52.98 29.91 3.35
CA GLN A 312 52.62 28.65 4.00
C GLN A 312 51.19 28.72 4.57
N GLN A 313 50.85 29.78 5.30
CA GLN A 313 49.48 29.98 5.83
C GLN A 313 48.43 30.07 4.71
N GLN A 314 48.74 30.80 3.63
CA GLN A 314 47.85 30.87 2.46
C GLN A 314 47.70 29.51 1.78
N SER A 315 48.77 28.72 1.69
CA SER A 315 48.72 27.38 1.08
C SER A 315 47.84 26.40 1.86
N SER A 316 47.92 26.37 3.19
CA SER A 316 47.09 25.51 4.03
C SER A 316 45.63 25.95 4.05
N LEU A 317 45.39 27.27 4.07
CA LEU A 317 44.04 27.82 3.95
C LEU A 317 43.40 27.44 2.62
N ARG A 318 44.14 27.56 1.51
CA ARG A 318 43.71 27.07 0.20
C ARG A 318 43.37 25.60 0.26
N GLU A 319 44.28 24.73 0.71
CA GLU A 319 44.03 23.30 0.76
C GLU A 319 42.74 22.94 1.54
N THR A 320 42.48 23.65 2.64
CA THR A 320 41.25 23.51 3.42
C THR A 320 40.00 23.91 2.61
N ILE A 321 40.04 25.08 1.94
CA ILE A 321 38.93 25.54 1.08
C ILE A 321 38.71 24.55 -0.07
N LYS A 322 39.78 24.01 -0.67
CA LYS A 322 39.68 23.02 -1.74
C LYS A 322 38.95 21.76 -1.28
N GLN A 323 39.32 21.20 -0.13
CA GLN A 323 38.64 20.04 0.44
C GLN A 323 37.15 20.31 0.70
N GLN A 324 36.81 21.52 1.17
CA GLN A 324 35.41 21.92 1.34
C GLN A 324 34.67 21.99 0.01
N ILE A 325 35.25 22.59 -1.03
CA ILE A 325 34.67 22.64 -2.38
C ILE A 325 34.47 21.22 -2.93
N ASP A 326 35.47 20.36 -2.83
CA ASP A 326 35.41 18.99 -3.34
C ASP A 326 34.30 18.18 -2.62
N THR A 327 34.17 18.33 -1.30
CA THR A 327 33.10 17.69 -0.52
C THR A 327 31.71 18.16 -0.97
N ARG A 328 31.54 19.48 -1.14
CA ARG A 328 30.27 20.08 -1.61
C ARG A 328 29.94 19.69 -3.05
N LEU A 329 30.94 19.53 -3.92
CA LEU A 329 30.73 19.03 -5.28
C LEU A 329 30.17 17.60 -5.30
N VAL A 330 30.68 16.73 -4.43
CA VAL A 330 30.16 15.36 -4.29
C VAL A 330 28.73 15.37 -3.75
N GLU A 331 28.43 16.21 -2.75
CA GLU A 331 27.07 16.38 -2.24
C GLU A 331 26.11 16.88 -3.33
N LEU A 332 26.53 17.88 -4.12
CA LEU A 332 25.75 18.43 -5.23
C LEU A 332 25.47 17.36 -6.29
N ALA A 333 26.47 16.56 -6.67
CA ALA A 333 26.29 15.46 -7.62
C ALA A 333 25.28 14.41 -7.10
N ARG A 334 25.33 14.09 -5.79
CA ARG A 334 24.38 13.17 -5.15
C ARG A 334 22.94 13.70 -5.20
N VAL A 335 22.74 14.98 -4.90
CA VAL A 335 21.39 15.61 -4.93
C VAL A 335 20.88 15.75 -6.36
N GLN A 336 21.75 16.00 -7.34
CA GLN A 336 21.38 15.99 -8.76
C GLN A 336 20.94 14.58 -9.22
N GLU A 337 21.59 13.52 -8.75
CA GLU A 337 21.17 12.15 -9.01
C GLU A 337 19.81 11.85 -8.36
N GLU A 338 19.57 12.34 -7.14
CA GLU A 338 18.27 12.24 -6.46
C GLU A 338 17.16 12.90 -7.27
N LEU A 339 17.39 14.10 -7.82
CA LEU A 339 16.44 14.77 -8.72
C LEU A 339 16.13 13.92 -9.97
N ALA A 340 17.15 13.27 -10.55
CA ALA A 340 16.98 12.39 -11.70
C ALA A 340 16.15 11.14 -11.34
N ARG A 341 16.35 10.57 -10.15
CA ARG A 341 15.56 9.45 -9.62
C ARG A 341 14.10 9.84 -9.41
N VAL A 342 13.83 10.96 -8.75
CA VAL A 342 12.45 11.48 -8.57
C VAL A 342 11.76 11.71 -9.92
N ALA A 343 12.49 12.23 -10.92
CA ALA A 343 11.94 12.38 -12.27
C ALA A 343 11.68 11.04 -12.99
N ALA A 344 12.46 9.99 -12.71
CA ALA A 344 12.21 8.65 -13.22
C ALA A 344 11.00 8.00 -12.52
N ASP A 345 10.88 8.16 -11.20
CA ASP A 345 9.76 7.64 -10.40
C ASP A 345 8.44 8.30 -10.78
N GLU A 346 8.44 9.61 -11.08
CA GLU A 346 7.28 10.30 -11.63
C GLU A 346 6.83 9.65 -12.95
N ARG A 347 7.77 9.43 -13.89
CA ARG A 347 7.45 8.81 -15.19
C ARG A 347 6.91 7.40 -14.99
N ALA A 348 7.54 6.60 -14.15
CA ALA A 348 7.09 5.24 -13.84
C ALA A 348 5.67 5.23 -13.23
N SER A 349 5.39 6.16 -12.31
CA SER A 349 4.07 6.30 -11.68
C SER A 349 2.99 6.72 -12.68
N ILE A 350 3.30 7.68 -13.56
CA ILE A 350 2.38 8.12 -14.62
C ILE A 350 2.12 6.98 -15.62
N ASP A 351 3.16 6.24 -16.01
CA ASP A 351 3.03 5.13 -16.94
C ASP A 351 2.25 3.97 -16.32
N ALA A 352 2.38 3.72 -15.02
CA ALA A 352 1.54 2.77 -14.29
C ALA A 352 0.05 3.18 -14.32
N ILE A 353 -0.26 4.46 -14.08
CA ILE A 353 -1.64 4.99 -14.16
C ILE A 353 -2.20 4.87 -15.58
N ARG A 354 -1.36 5.06 -16.61
CA ARG A 354 -1.76 4.89 -18.02
C ARG A 354 -2.00 3.44 -18.41
N ALA A 355 -1.17 2.53 -17.89
CA ALA A 355 -1.26 1.10 -18.17
C ALA A 355 -2.43 0.41 -17.47
N GLU A 356 -2.98 1.00 -16.40
CA GLU A 356 -4.11 0.45 -15.64
C GLU A 356 -5.37 0.26 -16.54
N PRO A 357 -5.82 -0.99 -16.77
CA PRO A 357 -6.98 -1.27 -17.60
C PRO A 357 -8.27 -1.01 -16.81
N ARG A 358 -8.82 0.20 -16.94
CA ARG A 358 -10.10 0.60 -16.32
C ARG A 358 -11.31 0.17 -17.15
N LYS A 359 -11.43 -1.14 -17.40
CA LYS A 359 -12.56 -1.74 -18.14
C LYS A 359 -13.64 -2.32 -17.24
N ASP A 360 -13.44 -2.33 -15.92
CA ASP A 360 -14.36 -2.92 -14.97
C ASP A 360 -15.76 -2.28 -15.05
N VAL A 361 -16.78 -3.12 -14.85
CA VAL A 361 -18.19 -2.71 -14.82
C VAL A 361 -18.39 -1.61 -13.80
N LEU A 362 -17.82 -1.75 -12.60
CA LEU A 362 -17.98 -0.75 -11.54
C LEU A 362 -17.47 0.63 -12.00
N THR A 363 -16.27 0.69 -12.60
CA THR A 363 -15.72 1.95 -13.11
C THR A 363 -16.59 2.54 -14.23
N GLN A 364 -17.12 1.70 -15.12
CA GLN A 364 -18.03 2.15 -16.18
C GLN A 364 -19.36 2.67 -15.63
N THR A 365 -19.94 2.01 -14.61
CA THR A 365 -21.17 2.46 -13.95
C THR A 365 -20.97 3.77 -13.20
N LEU A 366 -19.84 3.93 -12.52
CA LEU A 366 -19.49 5.17 -11.82
C LEU A 366 -19.29 6.32 -12.81
N ALA A 367 -18.60 6.07 -13.93
CA ALA A 367 -18.44 7.05 -14.99
C ALA A 367 -19.77 7.43 -15.64
N LEU A 368 -20.67 6.46 -15.86
CA LEU A 368 -22.02 6.71 -16.35
C LEU A 368 -22.84 7.55 -15.34
N HIS A 369 -22.71 7.27 -14.04
CA HIS A 369 -23.40 8.04 -13.01
C HIS A 369 -22.91 9.48 -12.93
N ARG A 370 -21.59 9.71 -12.96
CA ARG A 370 -21.01 11.05 -13.05
C ARG A 370 -21.48 11.79 -14.30
N LEU A 371 -21.58 11.09 -15.44
CA LEU A 371 -22.14 11.66 -16.67
C LEU A 371 -23.59 12.14 -16.47
N PHE A 372 -24.40 11.45 -15.65
CA PHE A 372 -25.76 11.89 -15.32
C PHE A 372 -25.77 13.11 -14.38
N GLU A 373 -24.83 13.18 -13.44
CA GLU A 373 -24.72 14.28 -12.46
C GLU A 373 -24.18 15.58 -13.05
N ASP A 374 -23.35 15.50 -14.11
CA ASP A 374 -22.61 16.64 -14.68
C ASP A 374 -23.49 17.79 -15.22
N GLY A 375 -24.83 17.71 -15.17
CA GLY A 375 -25.77 18.81 -15.37
C GLY A 375 -25.81 19.44 -16.77
N ASN A 376 -24.82 19.14 -17.61
CA ASN A 376 -24.72 19.55 -18.99
C ASN A 376 -25.81 18.88 -19.84
N LYS A 377 -26.14 19.51 -20.98
CA LYS A 377 -27.17 19.00 -21.92
C LYS A 377 -26.96 17.53 -22.31
N GLY A 378 -25.70 17.07 -22.36
CA GLY A 378 -25.35 15.68 -22.64
C GLY A 378 -25.68 14.69 -21.50
N GLY A 379 -25.54 15.11 -20.24
CA GLY A 379 -25.84 14.27 -19.07
C GLY A 379 -27.32 14.01 -18.88
N GLN A 380 -28.14 15.06 -19.04
CA GLN A 380 -29.60 14.93 -19.05
C GLN A 380 -30.07 14.03 -20.20
N PHE A 381 -29.47 14.16 -21.39
CA PHE A 381 -29.77 13.30 -22.53
C PHE A 381 -29.49 11.82 -22.21
N ALA A 382 -28.33 11.50 -21.61
CA ALA A 382 -27.98 10.14 -21.26
C ALA A 382 -28.93 9.55 -20.21
N TYR A 383 -29.34 10.34 -19.21
CA TYR A 383 -30.32 9.92 -18.20
C TYR A 383 -31.70 9.62 -18.81
N TYR A 384 -32.22 10.51 -19.65
CA TYR A 384 -33.50 10.26 -20.33
C TYR A 384 -33.41 9.07 -21.28
N THR A 385 -32.28 8.89 -21.96
CA THR A 385 -32.04 7.72 -22.81
C THR A 385 -32.09 6.43 -21.98
N TYR A 386 -31.46 6.39 -20.80
CA TYR A 386 -31.53 5.25 -19.89
C TYR A 386 -32.97 4.94 -19.47
N LEU A 387 -33.75 5.96 -19.10
CA LEU A 387 -35.17 5.81 -18.74
C LEU A 387 -36.01 5.28 -19.90
N ILE A 388 -35.82 5.86 -21.10
CA ILE A 388 -36.54 5.47 -22.32
C ILE A 388 -36.20 4.03 -22.70
N LEU A 389 -34.94 3.64 -22.66
CA LEU A 389 -34.50 2.29 -23.03
C LEU A 389 -35.00 1.23 -22.02
N THR A 390 -35.00 1.57 -20.73
CA THR A 390 -35.59 0.71 -19.68
C THR A 390 -37.09 0.54 -19.90
N ALA A 391 -37.81 1.64 -20.18
CA ALA A 391 -39.24 1.58 -20.50
C ALA A 391 -39.52 0.80 -21.80
N LEU A 392 -38.66 0.92 -22.81
CA LEU A 392 -38.75 0.18 -24.06
C LEU A 392 -38.63 -1.33 -23.85
N PHE A 393 -37.63 -1.80 -23.10
CA PHE A 393 -37.48 -3.24 -22.83
C PHE A 393 -38.62 -3.79 -21.98
N MET A 394 -39.04 -3.04 -20.96
CA MET A 394 -40.22 -3.39 -20.18
C MET A 394 -41.48 -3.49 -21.04
N LEU A 395 -41.64 -2.60 -22.02
CA LEU A 395 -42.74 -2.64 -22.98
C LEU A 395 -42.61 -3.88 -23.86
N VAL A 396 -41.45 -4.16 -24.45
CA VAL A 396 -41.23 -5.33 -25.32
C VAL A 396 -41.56 -6.64 -24.60
N ASP A 397 -41.17 -6.77 -23.34
CA ASP A 397 -41.45 -7.95 -22.51
C ASP A 397 -42.94 -8.09 -22.14
N THR A 398 -43.66 -6.96 -22.03
CA THR A 398 -45.09 -6.95 -21.68
C THR A 398 -46.02 -6.98 -22.90
N ILE A 399 -45.55 -6.67 -24.13
CA ILE A 399 -46.34 -6.72 -25.37
C ILE A 399 -47.11 -8.05 -25.49
N PRO A 400 -46.49 -9.24 -25.38
CA PRO A 400 -47.20 -10.49 -25.62
C PRO A 400 -48.37 -10.69 -24.64
N LEU A 401 -48.21 -10.22 -23.41
CA LEU A 401 -49.24 -10.32 -22.37
C LEU A 401 -50.31 -9.25 -22.52
N ILE A 402 -49.94 -8.00 -22.83
CA ILE A 402 -50.87 -6.92 -23.15
C ILE A 402 -51.78 -7.34 -24.31
N VAL A 403 -51.20 -7.88 -25.38
CA VAL A 403 -51.98 -8.40 -26.51
C VAL A 403 -52.91 -9.52 -26.04
N LYS A 404 -52.41 -10.51 -25.29
CA LYS A 404 -53.24 -11.61 -24.76
C LYS A 404 -54.35 -11.13 -23.81
N PHE A 405 -54.14 -10.01 -23.11
CA PHE A 405 -55.12 -9.40 -22.21
C PHE A 405 -56.29 -8.75 -22.95
N PHE A 406 -56.01 -8.10 -24.09
CA PHE A 406 -57.00 -7.37 -24.90
C PHE A 406 -57.61 -8.21 -26.03
N THR A 407 -56.93 -9.25 -26.53
CA THR A 407 -57.50 -10.14 -27.54
C THR A 407 -58.58 -11.05 -26.96
N LYS A 408 -59.64 -11.28 -27.74
CA LYS A 408 -60.69 -12.26 -27.39
C LYS A 408 -60.09 -13.67 -27.33
N THR A 409 -60.69 -14.52 -26.50
CA THR A 409 -60.25 -15.92 -26.31
C THR A 409 -60.24 -16.69 -27.62
N GLY A 410 -59.14 -17.39 -27.88
CA GLY A 410 -59.00 -18.20 -29.09
C GLY A 410 -59.79 -19.52 -29.01
N PRO A 411 -60.02 -20.19 -30.16
CA PRO A 411 -60.67 -21.50 -30.20
C PRO A 411 -59.87 -22.60 -29.47
N TYR A 412 -58.55 -22.46 -29.40
CA TYR A 412 -57.71 -23.36 -28.60
C TYR A 412 -57.93 -23.18 -27.10
N ASP A 413 -58.00 -21.93 -26.62
CA ASP A 413 -58.19 -21.63 -25.19
C ASP A 413 -59.56 -22.15 -24.72
N SER A 414 -60.60 -22.04 -25.56
CA SER A 414 -61.94 -22.53 -25.22
C SER A 414 -62.04 -24.06 -25.19
N LEU A 415 -61.34 -24.76 -26.09
CA LEU A 415 -61.24 -26.22 -26.06
C LEU A 415 -60.48 -26.70 -24.83
N LEU A 416 -59.33 -26.10 -24.53
CA LEU A 416 -58.53 -26.43 -23.35
C LEU A 416 -59.34 -26.20 -22.07
N HIS A 417 -60.02 -25.07 -21.94
CA HIS A 417 -60.85 -24.77 -20.77
C HIS A 417 -62.04 -25.74 -20.63
N ARG A 418 -62.60 -26.22 -21.75
CA ARG A 418 -63.65 -27.25 -21.72
C ARG A 418 -63.11 -28.57 -21.21
N GLU A 419 -61.94 -29.00 -21.69
CA GLU A 419 -61.28 -30.22 -21.21
C GLU A 419 -60.87 -30.11 -19.74
N GLU A 420 -60.29 -28.98 -19.31
CA GLU A 420 -59.93 -28.73 -17.91
C GLU A 420 -61.16 -28.84 -17.00
N LYS A 421 -62.27 -28.18 -17.36
CA LYS A 421 -63.53 -28.27 -16.59
C LYS A 421 -64.13 -29.68 -16.58
N GLN A 422 -64.02 -30.39 -17.70
CA GLN A 422 -64.50 -31.77 -17.77
C GLN A 422 -63.66 -32.67 -16.87
N PHE A 423 -62.34 -32.53 -16.91
CA PHE A 423 -61.42 -33.26 -16.05
C PHE A 423 -61.64 -32.95 -14.57
N GLU A 424 -61.76 -31.67 -14.19
CA GLU A 424 -62.07 -31.25 -12.82
C GLU A 424 -63.40 -31.85 -12.34
N GLY A 425 -64.43 -31.82 -13.19
CA GLY A 425 -65.73 -32.42 -12.88
C GLY A 425 -65.67 -33.94 -12.73
N GLU A 426 -64.99 -34.64 -13.64
CA GLU A 426 -64.79 -36.09 -13.56
C GLU A 426 -63.99 -36.48 -12.31
N HIS A 427 -62.93 -35.74 -11.99
CA HIS A 427 -62.08 -35.99 -10.83
C HIS A 427 -62.82 -35.71 -9.50
N GLU A 428 -63.55 -34.60 -9.38
CA GLU A 428 -64.37 -34.34 -8.20
C GLU A 428 -65.46 -35.41 -8.01
N ASN A 429 -66.11 -35.83 -9.10
CA ASN A 429 -67.12 -36.88 -9.05
C ASN A 429 -66.52 -38.22 -8.64
N PHE A 430 -65.33 -38.54 -9.15
CA PHE A 430 -64.57 -39.72 -8.76
C PHE A 430 -64.23 -39.71 -7.26
N LEU A 431 -63.67 -38.62 -6.73
CA LEU A 431 -63.36 -38.48 -5.31
C LEU A 431 -64.59 -38.63 -4.42
N LYS A 432 -65.70 -37.97 -4.77
CA LYS A 432 -66.97 -38.07 -4.04
C LYS A 432 -67.55 -39.49 -4.07
N HIS A 433 -67.47 -40.16 -5.22
CA HIS A 433 -67.94 -41.54 -5.37
C HIS A 433 -67.08 -42.52 -4.59
N HIS A 434 -65.75 -42.41 -4.67
CA HIS A 434 -64.80 -43.21 -3.92
C HIS A 434 -64.99 -43.06 -2.40
N GLN A 435 -65.14 -41.82 -1.93
CA GLN A 435 -65.40 -41.56 -0.52
C GLN A 435 -66.73 -42.17 -0.06
N SER A 436 -67.80 -42.07 -0.87
CA SER A 436 -69.08 -42.71 -0.55
C SER A 436 -69.02 -44.24 -0.54
N ILE A 437 -68.20 -44.87 -1.40
CA ILE A 437 -67.97 -46.32 -1.41
C ILE A 437 -67.28 -46.75 -0.12
N MET A 438 -66.25 -46.02 0.30
CA MET A 438 -65.48 -46.30 1.51
C MET A 438 -66.30 -46.10 2.79
N GLU A 439 -67.15 -45.07 2.85
CA GLU A 439 -67.96 -44.76 4.03
C GLU A 439 -69.19 -45.67 4.20
N LYS A 440 -69.85 -46.09 3.11
CA LYS A 440 -71.12 -46.84 3.20
C LYS A 440 -70.98 -48.35 3.26
N GLY A 441 -69.79 -48.92 3.07
CA GLY A 441 -69.55 -50.37 3.12
C GLY A 441 -70.42 -51.11 2.09
N VAL A 442 -69.90 -51.31 0.89
CA VAL A 442 -70.64 -51.94 -0.23
C VAL A 442 -71.01 -53.40 0.08
N ASP A 443 -72.19 -53.84 -0.40
CA ASP A 443 -72.69 -55.21 -0.33
C ASP A 443 -71.61 -56.25 -0.73
N PRO A 444 -71.46 -57.37 0.01
CA PRO A 444 -70.38 -58.36 -0.21
C PRO A 444 -70.35 -59.03 -1.58
N HIS A 445 -71.40 -58.90 -2.39
CA HIS A 445 -71.55 -59.60 -3.67
C HIS A 445 -70.94 -58.87 -4.88
N LEU A 446 -70.38 -57.67 -4.71
CA LEU A 446 -69.84 -56.85 -5.81
C LEU A 446 -68.30 -56.79 -5.88
N TYR A 447 -67.58 -57.65 -5.14
CA TYR A 447 -66.10 -57.65 -5.12
C TYR A 447 -65.52 -59.06 -5.07
N ALA A 448 -65.79 -59.89 -6.08
CA ALA A 448 -65.05 -61.14 -6.21
C ALA A 448 -63.67 -60.94 -6.86
N VAL A 449 -63.50 -59.93 -7.74
CA VAL A 449 -62.30 -59.87 -8.60
C VAL A 449 -61.14 -59.02 -8.08
N THR A 450 -61.28 -58.12 -7.10
CA THR A 450 -60.11 -57.41 -6.53
C THR A 450 -60.01 -57.53 -5.02
N ARG A 451 -59.72 -58.74 -4.53
CA ARG A 451 -59.29 -58.95 -3.14
C ARG A 451 -57.89 -58.38 -2.82
N ASN A 452 -57.16 -57.89 -3.82
CA ASN A 452 -55.83 -57.31 -3.66
C ASN A 452 -55.87 -55.78 -3.78
N LYS A 453 -55.75 -55.12 -2.63
CA LYS A 453 -55.82 -53.67 -2.47
C LYS A 453 -54.77 -52.89 -3.28
N HIS A 454 -53.61 -53.49 -3.56
CA HIS A 454 -52.57 -52.87 -4.39
C HIS A 454 -52.90 -52.89 -5.88
N LEU A 455 -53.56 -53.96 -6.34
CA LEU A 455 -54.00 -54.11 -7.71
C LEU A 455 -55.17 -53.18 -8.01
N GLU A 456 -56.07 -53.02 -7.04
CA GLU A 456 -57.15 -52.04 -7.08
C GLU A 456 -56.60 -50.61 -7.17
N SER A 457 -55.64 -50.23 -6.32
CA SER A 457 -55.01 -48.90 -6.41
C SER A 457 -54.26 -48.68 -7.73
N ALA A 458 -53.59 -49.71 -8.27
CA ALA A 458 -52.86 -49.61 -9.53
C ALA A 458 -53.79 -49.54 -10.76
N LEU A 459 -54.93 -50.23 -10.73
CA LEU A 459 -55.96 -50.12 -11.76
C LEU A 459 -56.59 -48.73 -11.74
N ILE A 460 -56.93 -48.21 -10.57
CA ILE A 460 -57.47 -46.86 -10.40
C ILE A 460 -56.50 -45.80 -10.93
N ASP A 461 -55.23 -45.90 -10.57
CA ASP A 461 -54.18 -44.98 -11.03
C ASP A 461 -53.97 -45.09 -12.56
N GLY A 462 -54.03 -46.30 -13.12
CA GLY A 462 -53.98 -46.52 -14.56
C GLY A 462 -55.18 -45.97 -15.34
N VAL A 463 -56.36 -45.92 -14.70
CA VAL A 463 -57.63 -45.43 -15.27
C VAL A 463 -57.70 -43.91 -15.27
N GLU A 464 -57.03 -43.24 -14.33
CA GLU A 464 -56.81 -41.79 -14.39
C GLU A 464 -55.94 -41.39 -15.59
N HIS A 465 -54.97 -42.23 -15.96
CA HIS A 465 -53.95 -41.89 -16.96
C HIS A 465 -54.17 -42.49 -18.36
N SER A 466 -55.12 -43.42 -18.54
CA SER A 466 -55.36 -44.10 -19.83
C SER A 466 -56.83 -44.35 -20.14
N ARG A 467 -57.27 -43.88 -21.30
CA ARG A 467 -58.63 -44.11 -21.83
C ARG A 467 -58.92 -45.60 -22.05
N ALA A 468 -57.93 -46.38 -22.47
CA ALA A 468 -58.08 -47.82 -22.66
C ALA A 468 -58.32 -48.56 -21.34
N ALA A 469 -57.77 -48.05 -20.23
CA ALA A 469 -57.98 -48.65 -18.92
C ALA A 469 -59.41 -48.38 -18.39
N ARG A 470 -60.01 -47.21 -18.71
CA ARG A 470 -61.43 -46.91 -18.43
C ARG A 470 -62.37 -47.89 -19.15
N GLU A 471 -62.16 -48.09 -20.44
CA GLU A 471 -62.98 -49.00 -21.27
C GLU A 471 -62.84 -50.46 -20.80
N PHE A 472 -61.63 -50.87 -20.39
CA PHE A 472 -61.40 -52.19 -19.82
C PHE A 472 -62.10 -52.40 -18.48
N LEU A 473 -62.05 -51.43 -17.56
CA LEU A 473 -62.79 -51.50 -16.29
C LEU A 473 -64.31 -51.58 -16.50
N GLN A 474 -64.83 -50.82 -17.47
CA GLN A 474 -66.24 -50.86 -17.79
C GLN A 474 -66.67 -52.24 -18.32
N SER A 475 -65.84 -52.88 -19.16
CA SER A 475 -66.06 -54.25 -19.62
C SER A 475 -66.02 -55.28 -18.47
N LEU A 476 -65.11 -55.11 -17.51
CA LEU A 476 -65.04 -56.00 -16.33
C LEU A 476 -66.29 -55.88 -15.44
N LEU A 477 -66.78 -54.66 -15.23
CA LEU A 477 -68.00 -54.41 -14.45
C LEU A 477 -69.24 -55.03 -15.11
N GLU A 478 -69.35 -54.94 -16.44
CA GLU A 478 -70.41 -55.60 -17.22
C GLU A 478 -70.35 -57.13 -17.08
N MET A 479 -69.14 -57.70 -17.10
CA MET A 479 -68.92 -59.13 -16.94
C MET A 479 -69.25 -59.62 -15.52
N GLU A 480 -68.95 -58.84 -14.48
CA GLU A 480 -69.35 -59.18 -13.11
C GLU A 480 -70.87 -59.09 -12.90
N GLN A 481 -71.53 -58.09 -13.48
CA GLN A 481 -72.99 -57.98 -13.40
C GLN A 481 -73.68 -59.19 -14.03
N THR A 482 -73.24 -59.59 -15.22
CA THR A 482 -73.77 -60.79 -15.89
C THR A 482 -73.47 -62.06 -15.08
N PHE A 483 -72.28 -62.19 -14.48
CA PHE A 483 -71.95 -63.32 -13.62
C PHE A 483 -72.83 -63.37 -12.34
N ALA A 484 -73.06 -62.24 -11.69
CA ALA A 484 -73.91 -62.14 -10.51
C ALA A 484 -75.37 -62.49 -10.81
N GLU A 485 -75.89 -62.10 -11.98
CA GLU A 485 -77.20 -62.53 -12.45
C GLU A 485 -77.26 -64.04 -12.70
N THR A 486 -76.17 -64.61 -13.24
CA THR A 486 -76.08 -66.06 -13.49
C THR A 486 -76.04 -66.85 -12.18
N LEU A 487 -75.28 -66.37 -11.18
CA LEU A 487 -75.24 -66.95 -9.83
C LEU A 487 -76.60 -66.91 -9.14
N LYS A 488 -77.32 -65.79 -9.23
CA LYS A 488 -78.68 -65.68 -8.68
C LYS A 488 -79.64 -66.70 -9.30
N ARG A 489 -79.52 -66.97 -10.61
CA ARG A 489 -80.31 -68.02 -11.28
C ARG A 489 -79.92 -69.42 -10.81
N TYR A 490 -78.63 -69.65 -10.59
CA TYR A 490 -78.13 -70.94 -10.10
C TYR A 490 -78.58 -71.23 -8.65
N ASP A 491 -78.55 -70.21 -7.78
CA ASP A 491 -79.01 -70.31 -6.39
C ASP A 491 -80.51 -70.58 -6.27
N THR A 492 -81.32 -70.07 -7.23
CA THR A 492 -82.76 -70.40 -7.28
C THR A 492 -83.05 -71.85 -7.68
N GLU A 493 -82.11 -72.54 -8.32
CA GLU A 493 -82.31 -73.91 -8.81
C GLU A 493 -81.76 -75.00 -7.85
N HIS A 494 -80.81 -74.69 -6.96
CA HIS A 494 -80.16 -75.70 -6.10
C HIS A 494 -79.93 -75.21 -4.64
N PRO A 495 -80.89 -75.37 -3.70
CA PRO A 495 -80.84 -74.72 -2.38
C PRO A 495 -80.07 -75.45 -1.26
N SER A 496 -79.30 -76.51 -1.55
CA SER A 496 -78.65 -77.32 -0.48
C SER A 496 -77.20 -77.71 -0.76
N SER A 497 -76.28 -76.73 -0.72
CA SER A 497 -74.91 -76.97 -0.28
C SER A 497 -74.22 -75.65 0.11
N ARG A 498 -73.99 -75.43 1.41
CA ARG A 498 -73.09 -74.38 1.91
C ARG A 498 -71.77 -75.01 2.36
N PRO A 499 -70.71 -75.01 1.54
CA PRO A 499 -69.38 -75.46 1.97
C PRO A 499 -68.61 -74.40 2.76
N GLU A 500 -69.19 -73.22 2.99
CA GLU A 500 -68.43 -72.03 3.43
C GLU A 500 -68.26 -71.89 4.95
N GLN A 501 -69.12 -72.51 5.77
CA GLN A 501 -69.07 -72.36 7.24
C GLN A 501 -68.14 -73.33 7.99
N VAL A 502 -67.58 -74.36 7.33
CA VAL A 502 -66.69 -75.36 7.99
C VAL A 502 -65.21 -74.97 7.88
N ARG A 503 -64.83 -74.04 6.99
CA ARG A 503 -63.43 -73.74 6.67
C ARG A 503 -62.71 -72.80 7.64
N SER A 504 -63.39 -72.17 8.59
CA SER A 504 -62.76 -71.20 9.52
C SER A 504 -62.52 -71.72 10.94
N LYS A 505 -62.82 -73.00 11.24
CA LYS A 505 -62.68 -73.56 12.59
C LYS A 505 -61.22 -73.92 12.93
N LEU A 506 -60.86 -73.73 14.20
CA LEU A 506 -59.53 -74.00 14.76
C LEU A 506 -59.63 -75.10 15.81
N ILE A 507 -58.73 -76.08 15.77
CA ILE A 507 -58.63 -77.13 16.80
C ILE A 507 -57.49 -76.79 17.75
N VAL A 508 -57.82 -76.57 19.01
CA VAL A 508 -56.89 -76.25 20.10
C VAL A 508 -56.59 -77.52 20.88
N PHE A 509 -55.33 -77.96 20.87
CA PHE A 509 -54.87 -79.10 21.64
C PHE A 509 -54.31 -78.64 23.00
N PHE A 510 -54.81 -79.23 24.08
CA PHE A 510 -54.38 -78.91 25.45
C PHE A 510 -54.01 -80.17 26.26
N ASP A 511 -53.21 -80.01 27.30
CA ASP A 511 -52.85 -81.09 28.23
C ASP A 511 -53.88 -81.20 29.36
N ALA A 512 -54.55 -82.35 29.46
CA ALA A 512 -55.58 -82.61 30.46
C ALA A 512 -55.02 -82.77 31.89
N HIS A 513 -53.75 -83.16 32.05
CA HIS A 513 -53.13 -83.37 33.37
C HIS A 513 -52.65 -82.06 34.02
N CYS A 514 -52.53 -80.98 33.23
CA CYS A 514 -52.12 -79.67 33.72
C CYS A 514 -53.34 -78.79 34.06
N LEU A 515 -53.54 -78.46 35.34
CA LEU A 515 -54.65 -77.61 35.80
C LEU A 515 -54.67 -76.22 35.15
N PHE A 516 -53.49 -75.64 34.85
CA PHE A 516 -53.40 -74.36 34.17
C PHE A 516 -53.96 -74.45 32.75
N CYS A 517 -53.56 -75.48 31.99
CA CYS A 517 -53.95 -75.67 30.60
C CYS A 517 -55.44 -75.97 30.47
N SER A 518 -55.98 -76.84 31.33
CA SER A 518 -57.40 -77.20 31.32
C SER A 518 -58.32 -76.04 31.78
N ARG A 519 -57.84 -75.14 32.66
CA ARG A 519 -58.57 -73.91 33.02
C ARG A 519 -58.52 -72.86 31.91
N THR A 520 -57.37 -72.69 31.27
CA THR A 520 -57.25 -71.79 30.11
C THR A 520 -58.12 -72.25 28.94
N ALA A 521 -58.20 -73.56 28.67
CA ALA A 521 -59.08 -74.11 27.63
C ALA A 521 -60.56 -73.81 27.91
N ARG A 522 -61.03 -73.96 29.16
CA ARG A 522 -62.39 -73.56 29.56
C ARG A 522 -62.63 -72.07 29.39
N PHE A 523 -61.71 -71.25 29.87
CA PHE A 523 -61.81 -69.81 29.73
C PHE A 523 -61.92 -69.38 28.27
N LEU A 524 -61.16 -70.01 27.38
CA LEU A 524 -61.25 -69.77 25.93
C LEU A 524 -62.58 -70.25 25.35
N ALA A 525 -63.11 -71.39 25.80
CA ALA A 525 -64.41 -71.87 25.34
C ALA A 525 -65.57 -70.95 25.75
N ASP A 526 -65.54 -70.43 26.99
CA ASP A 526 -66.56 -69.52 27.51
C ASP A 526 -66.51 -68.14 26.84
N TRP A 527 -65.32 -67.68 26.46
CA TRP A 527 -65.13 -66.42 25.73
C TRP A 527 -65.39 -66.51 24.22
N ASP A 528 -65.32 -67.71 23.65
CA ASP A 528 -65.59 -67.94 22.23
C ASP A 528 -67.10 -68.03 21.96
N HIS A 529 -67.75 -66.86 21.89
CA HIS A 529 -69.15 -66.72 21.48
C HIS A 529 -69.39 -67.08 20.00
N GLY A 530 -68.35 -67.08 19.17
CA GLY A 530 -68.43 -67.39 17.73
C GLY A 530 -68.38 -68.88 17.39
N GLN A 531 -68.13 -69.75 18.37
CA GLN A 531 -67.96 -71.21 18.21
C GLN A 531 -66.91 -71.60 17.15
N VAL A 532 -65.85 -70.81 17.06
CA VAL A 532 -64.75 -71.01 16.10
C VAL A 532 -63.72 -72.02 16.63
N LEU A 533 -63.59 -72.13 17.96
CA LEU A 533 -62.64 -73.01 18.63
C LEU A 533 -63.26 -74.37 18.97
N LEU A 534 -62.60 -75.43 18.51
CA LEU A 534 -62.81 -76.82 18.89
C LEU A 534 -61.65 -77.28 19.77
N PHE A 535 -61.90 -78.14 20.75
CA PHE A 535 -60.88 -78.56 21.72
C PHE A 535 -60.61 -80.06 21.62
N ALA A 536 -59.35 -80.44 21.77
CA ALA A 536 -58.93 -81.84 21.87
C ALA A 536 -57.80 -81.98 22.89
N SER A 537 -57.71 -83.13 23.56
CA SER A 537 -56.62 -83.41 24.47
C SER A 537 -55.36 -83.87 23.70
N LEU A 538 -54.17 -83.47 24.13
CA LEU A 538 -52.91 -83.90 23.48
C LEU A 538 -52.67 -85.41 23.61
N GLN A 539 -53.26 -86.06 24.64
CA GLN A 539 -53.19 -87.51 24.85
C GLN A 539 -54.33 -88.29 24.18
N GLY A 540 -55.31 -87.61 23.57
CA GLY A 540 -56.52 -88.22 22.99
C GLY A 540 -56.33 -88.84 21.60
N HIS A 541 -57.39 -89.49 21.11
CA HIS A 541 -57.38 -90.16 19.80
C HIS A 541 -57.14 -89.15 18.66
N THR A 542 -57.71 -87.95 18.77
CA THR A 542 -57.60 -86.90 17.75
C THR A 542 -56.15 -86.41 17.57
N ALA A 543 -55.39 -86.32 18.66
CA ALA A 543 -53.98 -85.93 18.63
C ALA A 543 -53.07 -87.04 18.09
N ARG A 544 -53.36 -88.31 18.40
CA ARG A 544 -52.61 -89.48 17.85
C ARG A 544 -52.79 -89.61 16.35
N GLN A 545 -54.00 -89.44 15.85
CA GLN A 545 -54.28 -89.54 14.41
C GLN A 545 -53.51 -88.49 13.60
N ARG A 546 -53.31 -87.29 14.16
CA ARG A 546 -52.53 -86.21 13.53
C ARG A 546 -51.03 -86.23 13.86
N GLN A 547 -50.53 -87.28 14.52
CA GLN A 547 -49.12 -87.40 14.95
C GLN A 547 -48.61 -86.25 15.84
N LEU A 548 -49.52 -85.54 16.54
CA LEU A 548 -49.18 -84.39 17.39
C LEU A 548 -48.83 -84.81 18.83
N SER A 549 -48.96 -86.10 19.17
CA SER A 549 -48.70 -86.64 20.50
C SER A 549 -47.26 -86.47 20.99
N HIS A 550 -46.27 -86.40 20.08
CA HIS A 550 -44.87 -86.19 20.44
C HIS A 550 -44.61 -84.79 21.06
N HIS A 551 -45.46 -83.80 20.77
CA HIS A 551 -45.34 -82.46 21.37
C HIS A 551 -45.83 -82.41 22.84
N ALA A 552 -46.37 -83.51 23.36
CA ALA A 552 -46.72 -83.66 24.78
C ALA A 552 -45.50 -84.00 25.66
N ASP A 553 -44.51 -84.73 25.11
CA ASP A 553 -43.36 -85.28 25.85
C ASP A 553 -42.16 -84.33 25.93
N GLU A 554 -42.16 -83.22 25.17
CA GLU A 554 -41.23 -82.12 25.43
C GLU A 554 -41.51 -81.57 26.83
N SER A 555 -40.48 -81.54 27.69
CA SER A 555 -40.46 -81.30 29.16
C SER A 555 -41.13 -80.00 29.67
N MET A 556 -41.83 -79.29 28.80
CA MET A 556 -42.41 -77.97 29.01
C MET A 556 -43.81 -77.80 28.43
N GLY A 557 -44.51 -78.85 27.97
CA GLY A 557 -45.95 -78.83 27.61
C GLY A 557 -46.35 -77.68 26.68
N THR A 558 -46.24 -77.89 25.37
CA THR A 558 -46.45 -76.84 24.35
C THR A 558 -47.92 -76.75 23.91
N LEU A 559 -48.46 -75.52 23.81
CA LEU A 559 -49.77 -75.25 23.20
C LEU A 559 -49.68 -75.46 21.68
N VAL A 560 -50.58 -76.28 21.15
CA VAL A 560 -50.65 -76.62 19.71
C VAL A 560 -52.03 -76.25 19.18
N VAL A 561 -52.07 -75.52 18.06
CA VAL A 561 -53.31 -75.14 17.38
C VAL A 561 -53.24 -75.55 15.92
N CYS A 562 -54.26 -76.24 15.43
CA CYS A 562 -54.37 -76.67 14.04
C CYS A 562 -55.51 -75.94 13.35
N ARG A 563 -55.24 -75.33 12.19
CA ARG A 563 -56.26 -74.69 11.37
C ARG A 563 -56.81 -75.67 10.34
N ILE A 564 -58.13 -75.90 10.35
CA ILE A 564 -58.78 -76.88 9.48
C ILE A 564 -58.70 -76.49 7.98
N ALA A 565 -58.62 -75.19 7.66
CA ALA A 565 -58.57 -74.70 6.28
C ALA A 565 -57.39 -75.26 5.47
N ASP A 566 -56.20 -75.27 6.07
CA ASP A 566 -54.92 -75.52 5.37
C ASP A 566 -54.07 -76.58 6.08
N ASP A 567 -54.61 -77.22 7.13
CA ASP A 567 -53.91 -78.15 8.05
C ASP A 567 -52.61 -77.57 8.67
N ALA A 568 -52.51 -76.24 8.73
CA ALA A 568 -51.37 -75.53 9.31
C ALA A 568 -51.32 -75.69 10.84
N ILE A 569 -50.15 -76.08 11.35
CA ILE A 569 -49.90 -76.30 12.78
C ILE A 569 -49.11 -75.12 13.35
N PHE A 570 -49.66 -74.49 14.39
CA PHE A 570 -49.04 -73.39 15.11
C PHE A 570 -48.65 -73.82 16.52
N LEU A 571 -47.48 -73.35 16.99
CA LEU A 571 -46.89 -73.75 18.27
C LEU A 571 -46.64 -72.54 19.20
N ARG A 572 -46.69 -72.76 20.51
CA ARG A 572 -46.25 -71.80 21.56
C ARG A 572 -46.94 -70.42 21.45
N ALA A 573 -46.17 -69.33 21.39
CA ALA A 573 -46.73 -67.97 21.36
C ALA A 573 -47.49 -67.68 20.06
N GLU A 574 -47.08 -68.30 18.96
CA GLU A 574 -47.75 -68.16 17.66
C GLU A 574 -49.17 -68.77 17.71
N ALA A 575 -49.31 -69.94 18.34
CA ALA A 575 -50.61 -70.56 18.58
C ALA A 575 -51.56 -69.65 19.39
N ALA A 576 -51.04 -68.98 20.42
CA ALA A 576 -51.82 -68.06 21.25
C ALA A 576 -52.26 -66.80 20.47
N LEU A 577 -51.41 -66.26 19.60
CA LEU A 577 -51.75 -65.13 18.74
C LEU A 577 -52.83 -65.49 17.72
N VAL A 578 -52.74 -66.67 17.10
CA VAL A 578 -53.74 -67.15 16.13
C VAL A 578 -55.11 -67.30 16.80
N ILE A 579 -55.17 -67.83 18.02
CA ILE A 579 -56.42 -67.90 18.80
C ILE A 579 -56.95 -66.48 19.08
N ALA A 580 -56.09 -65.58 19.57
CA ALA A 580 -56.48 -64.22 19.94
C ALA A 580 -56.99 -63.39 18.75
N GLU A 581 -56.49 -63.63 17.54
CA GLU A 581 -56.95 -62.98 16.30
C GLU A 581 -58.40 -63.32 15.96
N HIS A 582 -58.84 -64.54 16.27
CA HIS A 582 -60.20 -65.02 15.98
C HIS A 582 -61.21 -64.65 17.07
N LEU A 583 -60.74 -64.25 18.25
CA LEU A 583 -61.57 -63.73 19.33
C LEU A 583 -61.78 -62.22 19.13
N HIS A 584 -63.00 -61.79 18.77
CA HIS A 584 -63.33 -60.40 18.41
C HIS A 584 -62.83 -59.35 19.42
N ARG A 585 -62.84 -59.66 20.72
CA ARG A 585 -62.33 -58.75 21.78
C ARG A 585 -60.81 -58.72 21.91
N LEU A 586 -60.11 -59.80 21.59
CA LEU A 586 -58.64 -59.90 21.69
C LEU A 586 -57.93 -59.58 20.37
N ARG A 587 -58.68 -59.48 19.26
CA ARG A 587 -58.14 -59.16 17.93
C ARG A 587 -57.26 -57.91 17.85
N PRO A 588 -57.60 -56.74 18.44
CA PRO A 588 -56.69 -55.58 18.40
C PRO A 588 -55.40 -55.82 19.18
N LEU A 589 -55.46 -56.54 20.30
CA LEU A 589 -54.27 -56.92 21.08
C LEU A 589 -53.38 -57.89 20.30
N ALA A 590 -53.97 -58.87 19.60
CA ALA A 590 -53.26 -59.82 18.76
C ALA A 590 -52.54 -59.12 17.61
N LEU A 591 -53.19 -58.16 16.95
CA LEU A 591 -52.59 -57.36 15.88
C LEU A 591 -51.41 -56.52 16.39
N ALA A 592 -51.57 -55.90 17.57
CA ALA A 592 -50.51 -55.11 18.20
C ALA A 592 -49.31 -55.98 18.62
N LEU A 593 -49.55 -57.16 19.20
CA LEU A 593 -48.49 -58.10 19.59
C LEU A 593 -47.74 -58.67 18.39
N ARG A 594 -48.35 -58.70 17.20
CA ARG A 594 -47.70 -59.18 15.97
C ARG A 594 -46.58 -58.26 15.46
N CYS A 595 -46.54 -57.00 15.92
CA CYS A 595 -45.42 -56.08 15.66
C CYS A 595 -44.16 -56.45 16.44
N LEU A 596 -44.27 -57.26 17.51
CA LEU A 596 -43.11 -57.72 18.29
C LEU A 596 -42.46 -58.95 17.65
N PRO A 597 -41.11 -59.08 17.70
CA PRO A 597 -40.42 -60.23 17.15
C PRO A 597 -40.84 -61.52 17.87
N LEU A 598 -41.15 -62.57 17.09
CA LEU A 598 -41.65 -63.86 17.58
C LEU A 598 -40.77 -64.48 18.68
N SER A 599 -39.46 -64.23 18.62
CA SER A 599 -38.47 -64.71 19.60
C SER A 599 -38.73 -64.19 21.02
N TRP A 600 -39.18 -62.95 21.16
CA TRP A 600 -39.49 -62.34 22.46
C TRP A 600 -40.79 -62.90 23.04
N LEU A 601 -41.81 -63.03 22.19
CA LEU A 601 -43.08 -63.64 22.59
C LEU A 601 -42.90 -65.10 23.00
N ASN A 602 -42.05 -65.85 22.28
CA ASN A 602 -41.68 -67.22 22.66
C ASN A 602 -40.81 -67.28 23.94
N ALA A 603 -40.03 -66.25 24.26
CA ALA A 603 -39.31 -66.15 25.53
C ALA A 603 -40.29 -65.92 26.70
N LEU A 604 -41.25 -64.99 26.53
CA LEU A 604 -42.32 -64.74 27.50
C LEU A 604 -43.18 -65.99 27.71
N TYR A 605 -43.57 -66.67 26.63
CA TYR A 605 -44.30 -67.93 26.67
C TYR A 605 -43.52 -68.99 27.47
N ARG A 606 -42.22 -69.16 27.22
CA ARG A 606 -41.38 -70.10 27.98
C ARG A 606 -41.29 -69.74 29.46
N MET A 607 -41.23 -68.45 29.82
CA MET A 607 -41.22 -68.02 31.22
C MET A 607 -42.52 -68.38 31.93
N ILE A 608 -43.68 -68.13 31.29
CA ILE A 608 -45.00 -68.50 31.83
C ILE A 608 -45.11 -70.03 31.94
N ALA A 609 -44.70 -70.75 30.89
CA ALA A 609 -44.74 -72.21 30.86
C ALA A 609 -43.88 -72.86 31.96
N ARG A 610 -42.71 -72.27 32.32
CA ARG A 610 -41.87 -72.74 33.44
C ARG A 610 -42.53 -72.56 34.80
N ASN A 611 -43.30 -71.48 34.97
CA ASN A 611 -43.87 -71.12 36.26
C ASN A 611 -45.33 -71.58 36.41
N ARG A 612 -45.91 -72.30 35.43
CA ARG A 612 -47.34 -72.69 35.37
C ARG A 612 -47.84 -73.45 36.62
N HIS A 613 -47.03 -74.36 37.16
CA HIS A 613 -47.37 -75.13 38.36
C HIS A 613 -47.21 -74.31 39.65
N ARG A 614 -46.45 -73.20 39.62
CA ARG A 614 -46.26 -72.27 40.73
C ARG A 614 -47.32 -71.18 40.76
N LEU A 615 -47.78 -70.74 39.58
CA LEU A 615 -48.83 -69.74 39.35
C LEU A 615 -50.22 -70.19 39.84
N MET A 616 -50.42 -71.50 40.06
CA MET A 616 -51.69 -72.10 40.49
C MET A 616 -51.48 -73.04 41.69
N ARG A 617 -50.82 -72.58 42.75
CA ARG A 617 -50.78 -73.31 44.03
C ARG A 617 -51.99 -72.92 44.87
N GLY A 618 -52.95 -73.83 45.05
CA GLY A 618 -54.00 -73.64 46.05
C GLY A 618 -55.32 -74.39 45.89
N GLU A 619 -55.65 -74.98 44.74
CA GLU A 619 -56.96 -75.63 44.55
C GLU A 619 -56.82 -77.05 44.01
N THR A 620 -56.93 -78.05 44.88
CA THR A 620 -57.10 -79.47 44.56
C THR A 620 -58.60 -79.82 44.50
N SER A 621 -59.33 -79.19 43.59
CA SER A 621 -60.73 -79.54 43.30
C SER A 621 -60.86 -80.13 41.89
N CYS A 622 -61.60 -81.24 41.80
CA CYS A 622 -61.68 -82.11 40.63
C CYS A 622 -62.21 -81.39 39.37
N PHE A 623 -61.72 -81.79 38.20
CA PHE A 623 -62.13 -81.29 36.90
C PHE A 623 -63.62 -81.62 36.64
N VAL A 624 -64.49 -80.61 36.61
CA VAL A 624 -65.89 -80.74 36.15
C VAL A 624 -66.04 -79.86 34.91
N ALA A 625 -66.32 -80.48 33.76
CA ALA A 625 -66.46 -79.80 32.47
C ALA A 625 -67.81 -79.05 32.37
N SER A 626 -67.82 -77.85 31.78
CA SER A 626 -69.07 -77.12 31.47
C SER A 626 -69.77 -77.78 30.27
N PRO A 627 -71.12 -77.79 30.20
CA PRO A 627 -71.85 -78.49 29.14
C PRO A 627 -71.53 -77.96 27.73
N ASP A 628 -71.15 -76.69 27.60
CA ASP A 628 -70.69 -76.11 26.33
C ASP A 628 -69.27 -76.55 25.95
N PHE A 629 -68.40 -76.80 26.93
CA PHE A 629 -67.07 -77.35 26.68
C PHE A 629 -67.16 -78.80 26.18
N THR A 630 -68.03 -79.62 26.78
CA THR A 630 -68.22 -81.02 26.37
C THR A 630 -68.73 -81.17 24.93
N LYS A 631 -69.57 -80.24 24.44
CA LYS A 631 -70.04 -80.25 23.04
C LYS A 631 -68.96 -79.90 22.01
N ARG A 632 -67.90 -79.19 22.44
CA ARG A 632 -66.81 -78.73 21.58
C ARG A 632 -65.54 -79.58 21.74
N LEU A 633 -65.57 -80.57 22.62
CA LEU A 633 -64.51 -81.54 22.80
C LEU A 633 -64.61 -82.61 21.70
N LEU A 634 -63.52 -82.83 20.96
CA LEU A 634 -63.45 -83.79 19.87
C LEU A 634 -63.01 -85.21 20.30
N ASP A 635 -62.72 -85.40 21.60
CA ASP A 635 -62.26 -86.66 22.18
C ASP A 635 -63.31 -87.34 23.07
#